data_AF-A0A849N9A8-F1
#
_entry.id   AF-A0A849N9A8-F1
#
_cell.length_a   1.000
_cell.length_b   1.000
_cell.length_c   1.000
_cell.angle_alpha   90.00
_cell.angle_beta   90.00
_cell.angle_gamma   90.00
#
_symmetry.space_group_name_H-M   'P 1'
#
loop_
_entity.id
_entity.type
_entity.pdbx_description
1 polymer ?
#
loop_
_entity_poly.entity_id
_entity_poly.type
_entity_poly.pdbx_seq_one_letter_code
_entity_poly.pdbx_strand_id
1 'polypeptide(L)'
;MHNATLTVESSGRIPDDVPAPRSPAVTAAESMMDAALAVSPAGLLHARATAPSLLLEERDPRRFVITTAWHEYSGDLSQGLVLQALRGAEGAPGSPICHSGNMLECHHRGRALSLDVEANIVDFGIRRLPGRVVLFHESRFSRPEGLAGRLRPFARLRYEYAISADNPVLQLTVTLTAEPGRRLVAPRITTALDALSPAGARTAIRRLIAWGPAGKAASQPAGQTGAVMLHEGPARHLMLPEEPRYGGAAQACHLRLGDGHLLASVKGTPQADGMLHWMVLRYACPTLPRGGSMTIREERLRLDEADIDPMPDAMEQAIGSAVSVAIEASQDAAWDAGGTSPERRPAPGRIAFRSPHVTTGETAALRANIKLLGSALAQSRLAARAATEAPIGPQAIGLASRACCQADIEGDWLHYWCRVLGTEPHYHRKLWEDCTVPQMLWEAGMLEPGMRGLGFAVGREDLPALFASRGVEVLATDLDGTDSRATAWTETGQHADRLESLHRPRLLPEEGFRRRVRFRPVDMSAIPEDLLQGEFDFVWSVCALEHLGSLEAGEAFIRTAMRCLRPGGIAVHTTEYNLNPTGPTIEAGPTVLYQRRHLEGLGERLAASGHEMLPLRDPTGDQQLFDQLVDLPPYTQQGGPADAPHLRLVLGGHIVTSAAIVIRAGGKA
;
A
#
# COMPACT_ATOMS: atom_id res chain seq x y z
N MET A 1 -32.48 -3.74 42.44
CA MET A 1 -31.38 -2.94 41.88
C MET A 1 -31.91 -1.53 41.74
N HIS A 2 -31.46 -0.61 42.58
CA HIS A 2 -31.76 0.82 42.41
C HIS A 2 -30.81 1.34 41.34
N ASN A 3 -31.36 1.65 40.16
CA ASN A 3 -30.63 2.27 39.07
C ASN A 3 -30.51 3.76 39.37
N ALA A 4 -29.29 4.24 39.62
CA ALA A 4 -28.98 5.65 39.58
C ALA A 4 -28.78 6.05 38.12
N THR A 5 -29.78 6.74 37.56
CA THR A 5 -29.70 7.41 36.27
C THR A 5 -28.67 8.53 36.37
N LEU A 6 -27.53 8.41 35.70
CA LEU A 6 -26.62 9.53 35.48
C LEU A 6 -27.14 10.35 34.28
N THR A 7 -27.98 11.32 34.57
CA THR A 7 -28.24 12.45 33.66
C THR A 7 -27.02 13.36 33.71
N VAL A 8 -26.24 13.38 32.61
CA VAL A 8 -25.22 14.41 32.40
C VAL A 8 -25.96 15.68 31.97
N GLU A 9 -26.25 16.56 32.93
CA GLU A 9 -26.69 17.92 32.64
C GLU A 9 -25.49 18.73 32.11
N SER A 10 -25.63 19.24 30.90
CA SER A 10 -24.70 20.16 30.26
C SER A 10 -24.74 21.53 30.96
N SER A 11 -23.98 21.69 32.04
CA SER A 11 -23.74 23.00 32.66
C SER A 11 -22.25 23.35 32.64
N GLY A 12 -21.89 24.20 31.68
CA GLY A 12 -20.53 24.72 31.53
C GLY A 12 -20.38 25.48 30.22
N ARG A 13 -20.93 26.69 30.14
CA ARG A 13 -20.54 27.65 29.09
C ARG A 13 -19.06 27.98 29.30
N ILE A 14 -18.22 27.63 28.34
CA ILE A 14 -16.84 28.13 28.23
C ILE A 14 -16.93 29.59 27.73
N PRO A 15 -16.17 30.55 28.30
CA PRO A 15 -16.14 31.92 27.81
C PRO A 15 -15.56 31.99 26.39
N ASP A 16 -16.30 32.62 25.48
CA ASP A 16 -15.85 33.02 24.15
C ASP A 16 -14.76 34.11 24.29
N ASP A 17 -13.47 33.74 24.30
CA ASP A 17 -12.36 34.54 23.75
C ASP A 17 -10.97 33.98 24.13
N VAL A 18 -10.53 32.92 23.44
CA VAL A 18 -9.11 32.70 23.12
C VAL A 18 -9.06 31.94 21.78
N PRO A 19 -8.49 32.50 20.70
CA PRO A 19 -8.37 31.76 19.45
C PRO A 19 -7.31 30.66 19.61
N ALA A 20 -7.76 29.40 19.66
CA ALA A 20 -6.87 28.25 19.52
C ALA A 20 -6.23 28.26 18.11
N PRO A 21 -4.94 27.89 17.97
CA PRO A 21 -4.31 27.76 16.67
C PRO A 21 -5.07 26.71 15.83
N ARG A 22 -5.75 27.17 14.77
CA ARG A 22 -6.48 26.30 13.84
C ARG A 22 -5.48 25.47 13.05
N SER A 23 -5.44 24.16 13.34
CA SER A 23 -4.83 23.19 12.42
C SER A 23 -5.69 23.13 11.15
N PRO A 24 -5.10 22.92 9.96
CA PRO A 24 -5.87 22.75 8.73
C PRO A 24 -6.82 21.54 8.85
N ALA A 25 -8.00 21.65 8.26
CA ALA A 25 -8.98 20.58 8.23
C ALA A 25 -8.48 19.43 7.34
N VAL A 26 -8.65 18.18 7.80
CA VAL A 26 -8.38 16.98 7.01
C VAL A 26 -9.43 16.89 5.90
N THR A 27 -8.98 16.75 4.66
CA THR A 27 -9.84 16.58 3.48
C THR A 27 -10.37 15.14 3.39
N ALA A 28 -11.48 14.91 2.68
CA ALA A 28 -12.02 13.56 2.50
C ALA A 28 -11.01 12.58 1.86
N ALA A 29 -10.12 13.06 0.99
CA ALA A 29 -9.06 12.24 0.41
C ALA A 29 -7.97 11.88 1.43
N GLU A 30 -7.63 12.80 2.33
CA GLU A 30 -6.70 12.53 3.44
C GLU A 30 -7.33 11.58 4.47
N SER A 31 -8.62 11.73 4.78
CA SER A 31 -9.36 10.78 5.62
C SER A 31 -9.37 9.37 5.05
N MET A 32 -9.61 9.22 3.73
CA MET A 32 -9.62 7.92 3.06
C MET A 32 -8.22 7.28 3.03
N MET A 33 -7.18 8.08 2.81
CA MET A 33 -5.80 7.62 2.95
C MET A 33 -5.52 7.17 4.38
N ASP A 34 -5.77 8.02 5.38
CA ASP A 34 -5.57 7.70 6.79
C ASP A 34 -6.30 6.42 7.21
N ALA A 35 -7.49 6.18 6.66
CA ALA A 35 -8.24 4.95 6.84
C ALA A 35 -7.57 3.73 6.20
N ALA A 36 -7.10 3.83 4.95
CA ALA A 36 -6.35 2.77 4.28
C ALA A 36 -5.02 2.45 5.00
N LEU A 37 -4.31 3.47 5.48
CA LEU A 37 -3.06 3.31 6.24
C LEU A 37 -3.32 2.59 7.58
N ALA A 38 -4.36 2.99 8.31
CA ALA A 38 -4.66 2.52 9.67
C ALA A 38 -5.38 1.16 9.74
N VAL A 39 -6.06 0.74 8.68
CA VAL A 39 -6.71 -0.57 8.59
C VAL A 39 -5.82 -1.62 7.92
N SER A 40 -4.63 -1.23 7.44
CA SER A 40 -3.67 -2.13 6.78
C SER A 40 -3.20 -3.28 7.72
N PRO A 41 -2.99 -4.52 7.21
CA PRO A 41 -2.77 -5.72 8.04
C PRO A 41 -1.56 -5.72 8.99
N ALA A 42 -0.72 -4.70 8.99
CA ALA A 42 0.45 -4.61 9.88
C ALA A 42 0.84 -3.16 10.27
N GLY A 43 -0.04 -2.17 10.07
CA GLY A 43 0.31 -0.76 10.34
C GLY A 43 1.53 -0.28 9.52
N LEU A 44 1.76 -0.89 8.35
CA LEU A 44 2.97 -0.77 7.51
C LEU A 44 3.18 0.64 6.92
N LEU A 45 2.34 1.61 7.28
CA LEU A 45 2.03 2.77 6.44
C LEU A 45 1.87 4.09 7.21
N HIS A 46 2.40 4.21 8.43
CA HIS A 46 2.11 5.36 9.32
C HIS A 46 3.04 6.57 9.17
N ALA A 47 3.41 6.97 7.95
CA ALA A 47 4.24 8.16 7.77
C ALA A 47 3.72 9.10 6.68
N ARG A 48 2.82 10.00 7.08
CA ARG A 48 2.51 11.33 6.51
C ARG A 48 1.19 11.45 5.74
N ALA A 49 0.36 12.36 6.25
CA ALA A 49 -0.51 13.25 5.49
C ALA A 49 -0.71 14.55 6.30
N THR A 50 -0.87 14.42 7.62
CA THR A 50 -0.94 15.54 8.57
C THR A 50 0.33 15.63 9.44
N ALA A 51 0.74 16.84 9.81
CA ALA A 51 1.85 17.02 10.75
C ALA A 51 1.49 16.36 12.11
N PRO A 52 2.39 15.55 12.70
CA PRO A 52 2.12 14.91 13.98
C PRO A 52 1.71 15.95 15.02
N SER A 53 0.53 15.79 15.60
CA SER A 53 0.01 16.72 16.59
C SER A 53 -0.64 15.97 17.74
N LEU A 54 -0.24 16.35 18.95
CA LEU A 54 -0.82 15.88 20.20
C LEU A 54 -0.73 17.01 21.21
N LEU A 55 -1.88 17.57 21.55
CA LEU A 55 -2.03 18.61 22.55
C LEU A 55 -2.84 18.06 23.72
N LEU A 56 -2.24 18.00 24.90
CA LEU A 56 -2.94 17.68 26.14
C LEU A 56 -3.36 18.99 26.81
N GLU A 57 -4.59 19.41 26.50
CA GLU A 57 -5.20 20.70 26.84
C GLU A 57 -5.57 20.77 28.33
N GLU A 58 -6.33 19.80 28.83
CA GLU A 58 -6.61 19.61 30.26
C GLU A 58 -5.90 18.35 30.76
N ARG A 59 -5.11 18.51 31.82
CA ARG A 59 -4.17 17.52 32.34
C ARG A 59 -4.71 16.73 33.53
N ASP A 60 -5.80 17.20 34.13
CA ASP A 60 -6.45 16.51 35.23
C ASP A 60 -7.07 15.18 34.75
N PRO A 61 -6.63 14.02 35.28
CA PRO A 61 -7.16 12.71 34.89
C PRO A 61 -8.68 12.54 35.04
N ARG A 62 -9.35 13.40 35.81
CA ARG A 62 -10.81 13.37 36.00
C ARG A 62 -11.61 14.16 34.97
N ARG A 63 -10.94 14.94 34.14
CA ARG A 63 -11.57 15.84 33.15
C ARG A 63 -10.65 16.13 31.98
N PHE A 64 -9.84 15.15 31.59
CA PHE A 64 -8.76 15.36 30.63
C PHE A 64 -9.33 15.73 29.26
N VAL A 65 -8.54 16.47 28.48
CA VAL A 65 -8.83 16.77 27.07
C VAL A 65 -7.52 16.67 26.29
N ILE A 66 -7.51 15.82 25.26
CA ILE A 66 -6.38 15.59 24.35
C ILE A 66 -6.86 15.77 22.92
N THR A 67 -6.19 16.63 22.18
CA THR A 67 -6.48 16.91 20.78
C THR A 67 -5.34 16.38 19.91
N THR A 68 -5.68 15.66 18.85
CA THR A 68 -4.76 15.24 17.78
C THR A 68 -5.18 15.86 16.45
N ALA A 69 -4.50 15.50 15.36
CA ALA A 69 -4.92 15.90 14.03
C ALA A 69 -6.33 15.36 13.68
N TRP A 70 -6.67 14.18 14.18
CA TRP A 70 -7.87 13.42 13.78
C TRP A 70 -8.99 13.45 14.82
N HIS A 71 -8.62 13.27 16.10
CA HIS A 71 -9.58 13.06 17.18
C HIS A 71 -9.35 14.01 18.34
N GLU A 72 -10.46 14.30 19.03
CA GLU A 72 -10.46 14.79 20.40
C GLU A 72 -10.78 13.60 21.32
N TYR A 73 -9.99 13.48 22.40
CA TYR A 73 -10.21 12.53 23.48
C TYR A 73 -10.48 13.29 24.76
N SER A 74 -11.54 12.92 25.48
CA SER A 74 -11.87 13.52 26.78
C SER A 74 -12.41 12.47 27.75
N GLY A 75 -12.54 12.80 29.04
CA GLY A 75 -13.21 11.90 29.98
C GLY A 75 -12.76 12.00 31.42
N ASP A 76 -13.21 11.01 32.20
CA ASP A 76 -12.92 10.87 33.63
C ASP A 76 -12.37 9.46 33.89
N LEU A 77 -11.05 9.36 34.05
CA LEU A 77 -10.37 8.09 34.30
C LEU A 77 -10.68 7.52 35.70
N SER A 78 -11.19 8.35 36.63
CA SER A 78 -11.66 7.85 37.93
C SER A 78 -12.97 7.07 37.83
N GLN A 79 -13.70 7.27 36.73
CA GLN A 79 -14.90 6.51 36.37
C GLN A 79 -14.62 5.51 35.23
N GLY A 80 -13.36 5.36 34.78
CA GLY A 80 -12.98 4.47 33.69
C GLY A 80 -13.46 4.92 32.31
N LEU A 81 -13.74 6.21 32.12
CA LEU A 81 -14.35 6.75 30.91
C LEU A 81 -13.32 7.44 30.01
N VAL A 82 -13.25 7.01 28.74
CA VAL A 82 -12.49 7.69 27.68
C VAL A 82 -13.42 7.91 26.49
N LEU A 83 -13.76 9.15 26.19
CA LEU A 83 -14.56 9.55 25.03
C LEU A 83 -13.65 9.83 23.84
N GLN A 84 -14.05 9.39 22.66
CA GLN A 84 -13.38 9.66 21.37
C GLN A 84 -14.37 10.33 20.41
N ALA A 85 -14.03 11.54 19.95
CA ALA A 85 -14.80 12.29 18.96
C ALA A 85 -13.94 12.58 17.72
N LEU A 86 -14.57 12.51 16.53
CA LEU A 86 -13.98 13.01 15.29
C LEU A 86 -13.95 14.54 15.32
N ARG A 87 -12.89 15.15 14.79
CA ARG A 87 -12.82 16.60 14.59
C ARG A 87 -13.50 16.97 13.27
N GLY A 88 -14.53 17.82 13.31
CA GLY A 88 -15.20 18.30 12.09
C GLY A 88 -14.39 19.36 11.33
N ALA A 89 -14.80 19.69 10.10
CA ALA A 89 -14.17 20.71 9.24
C ALA A 89 -14.05 22.11 9.87
N GLU A 90 -14.91 22.43 10.84
CA GLU A 90 -14.86 23.70 11.60
C GLU A 90 -14.14 23.58 12.96
N GLY A 91 -13.55 22.42 13.25
CA GLY A 91 -12.80 22.15 14.49
C GLY A 91 -13.65 21.79 15.72
N ALA A 92 -14.98 21.80 15.62
CA ALA A 92 -15.87 21.35 16.70
C ALA A 92 -15.91 19.80 16.78
N PRO A 93 -15.89 19.20 17.99
CA PRO A 93 -15.97 17.76 18.16
C PRO A 93 -17.34 17.21 17.74
N GLY A 94 -17.33 16.11 16.99
CA GLY A 94 -18.53 15.34 16.65
C GLY A 94 -19.10 14.60 17.87
N SER A 95 -20.22 13.87 17.68
CA SER A 95 -20.83 13.06 18.76
C SER A 95 -19.83 12.01 19.25
N PRO A 96 -19.40 11.99 20.53
CA PRO A 96 -18.36 11.09 21.00
C PRO A 96 -18.86 9.65 21.16
N ILE A 97 -17.94 8.69 21.06
CA ILE A 97 -18.14 7.31 21.53
C ILE A 97 -17.33 7.13 22.82
N CYS A 98 -17.90 6.47 23.81
CA CYS A 98 -17.22 6.21 25.08
C CYS A 98 -16.60 4.81 25.10
N HIS A 99 -15.36 4.70 25.57
CA HIS A 99 -14.62 3.46 25.76
C HIS A 99 -14.57 3.16 27.27
N SER A 100 -14.96 1.95 27.65
CA SER A 100 -15.06 1.51 29.06
C SER A 100 -14.71 0.01 29.22
N GLY A 101 -14.64 -0.45 30.48
CA GLY A 101 -14.24 -1.82 30.84
C GLY A 101 -15.39 -2.72 31.27
N ASN A 102 -16.41 -2.18 31.94
CA ASN A 102 -17.65 -2.83 32.39
C ASN A 102 -17.44 -3.95 33.44
N MET A 103 -17.04 -5.18 33.06
CA MET A 103 -17.09 -6.35 33.96
C MET A 103 -15.83 -7.25 33.98
N LEU A 104 -15.55 -7.80 35.16
CA LEU A 104 -14.76 -9.03 35.37
C LEU A 104 -15.69 -10.15 35.84
N GLU A 105 -15.78 -11.23 35.06
CA GLU A 105 -16.45 -12.47 35.46
C GLU A 105 -15.40 -13.53 35.86
N CYS A 106 -15.61 -14.26 36.95
CA CYS A 106 -14.74 -15.40 37.29
C CYS A 106 -15.45 -16.41 38.19
N HIS A 107 -14.86 -17.60 38.33
CA HIS A 107 -15.34 -18.61 39.27
C HIS A 107 -14.43 -18.68 40.50
N HIS A 108 -15.03 -18.65 41.70
CA HIS A 108 -14.31 -18.81 42.95
C HIS A 108 -15.06 -19.76 43.88
N ARG A 109 -14.40 -20.84 44.33
CA ARG A 109 -14.99 -21.91 45.17
C ARG A 109 -16.34 -22.43 44.63
N GLY A 110 -16.44 -22.57 43.31
CA GLY A 110 -17.65 -23.06 42.62
C GLY A 110 -18.77 -22.03 42.44
N ARG A 111 -18.62 -20.78 42.89
CA ARG A 111 -19.59 -19.70 42.66
C ARG A 111 -19.13 -18.77 41.54
N ALA A 112 -20.05 -18.43 40.63
CA ALA A 112 -19.84 -17.42 39.60
C ALA A 112 -19.89 -16.01 40.21
N LEU A 113 -18.93 -15.18 39.82
CA LEU A 113 -18.76 -13.81 40.26
C LEU A 113 -18.82 -12.91 39.04
N SER A 114 -19.54 -11.79 39.16
CA SER A 114 -19.55 -10.72 38.17
C SER A 114 -19.29 -9.42 38.94
N LEU A 115 -18.18 -8.75 38.63
CA LEU A 115 -17.70 -7.58 39.36
C LEU A 115 -17.51 -6.42 38.38
N ASP A 116 -18.08 -5.28 38.75
CA ASP A 116 -18.01 -4.04 37.99
C ASP A 116 -16.59 -3.46 38.05
N VAL A 117 -16.03 -3.13 36.89
CA VAL A 117 -14.64 -2.65 36.77
C VAL A 117 -14.53 -1.25 37.37
N GLU A 118 -15.45 -0.37 36.99
CA GLU A 118 -15.47 1.05 37.29
C GLU A 118 -15.66 1.29 38.80
N ALA A 119 -16.53 0.53 39.46
CA ALA A 119 -16.75 0.59 40.91
C ALA A 119 -15.56 0.10 41.75
N ASN A 120 -14.56 -0.52 41.12
CA ASN A 120 -13.37 -1.08 41.79
C ASN A 120 -12.07 -0.36 41.40
N ILE A 121 -12.13 0.78 40.71
CA ILE A 121 -10.94 1.58 40.35
C ILE A 121 -10.24 2.07 41.62
N VAL A 122 -8.94 1.79 41.73
CA VAL A 122 -8.08 2.19 42.86
C VAL A 122 -6.92 3.08 42.45
N ASP A 123 -6.57 3.11 41.17
CA ASP A 123 -5.50 3.94 40.61
C ASP A 123 -5.86 4.35 39.17
N PHE A 124 -5.48 5.55 38.77
CA PHE A 124 -5.74 6.09 37.44
C PHE A 124 -4.82 7.28 37.17
N GLY A 125 -4.54 7.55 35.89
CA GLY A 125 -3.67 8.67 35.55
C GLY A 125 -3.32 8.79 34.07
N ILE A 126 -2.51 9.81 33.80
CA ILE A 126 -2.02 10.14 32.46
C ILE A 126 -0.49 10.05 32.48
N ARG A 127 0.07 9.21 31.62
CA ARG A 127 1.52 9.05 31.44
C ARG A 127 1.94 9.62 30.10
N ARG A 128 2.82 10.62 30.11
CA ARG A 128 3.39 11.21 28.90
C ARG A 128 4.64 10.45 28.48
N LEU A 129 4.75 10.15 27.20
CA LEU A 129 5.92 9.55 26.57
C LEU A 129 6.29 10.39 25.33
N PRO A 130 7.50 10.27 24.79
CA PRO A 130 7.84 10.92 23.52
C PRO A 130 6.84 10.51 22.43
N GLY A 131 6.18 11.49 21.81
CA GLY A 131 5.23 11.29 20.72
C GLY A 131 3.88 10.66 21.08
N ARG A 132 3.60 10.32 22.34
CA ARG A 132 2.35 9.67 22.75
C ARG A 132 1.94 9.92 24.20
N VAL A 133 0.66 9.79 24.49
CA VAL A 133 0.08 9.82 25.84
C VAL A 133 -0.60 8.49 26.13
N VAL A 134 -0.39 7.95 27.34
CA VAL A 134 -1.05 6.74 27.82
C VAL A 134 -1.97 7.11 28.98
N LEU A 135 -3.27 6.97 28.75
CA LEU A 135 -4.30 7.06 29.79
C LEU A 135 -4.45 5.70 30.45
N PHE A 136 -4.68 5.64 31.76
CA PHE A 136 -4.91 4.37 32.43
C PHE A 136 -5.86 4.47 33.61
N HIS A 137 -6.51 3.35 33.91
CA HIS A 137 -7.15 3.07 35.19
C HIS A 137 -6.90 1.61 35.58
N GLU A 138 -6.76 1.36 36.88
CA GLU A 138 -6.54 0.04 37.46
C GLU A 138 -7.59 -0.24 38.53
N SER A 139 -8.29 -1.35 38.35
CA SER A 139 -9.27 -1.86 39.30
C SER A 139 -8.68 -2.98 40.13
N ARG A 140 -9.00 -3.00 41.43
CA ARG A 140 -8.55 -4.04 42.37
C ARG A 140 -9.72 -4.75 43.00
N PHE A 141 -9.84 -6.04 42.73
CA PHE A 141 -10.96 -6.85 43.21
C PHE A 141 -10.62 -7.56 44.50
N SER A 142 -11.48 -7.40 45.51
CA SER A 142 -11.33 -7.98 46.84
C SER A 142 -12.59 -8.71 47.29
N ARG A 143 -12.44 -9.71 48.18
CA ARG A 143 -13.58 -10.42 48.78
C ARG A 143 -13.39 -10.73 50.26
N PRO A 144 -14.49 -10.84 51.03
CA PRO A 144 -14.43 -11.25 52.43
C PRO A 144 -13.88 -12.67 52.57
N GLU A 145 -12.90 -12.86 53.45
CA GLU A 145 -12.36 -14.18 53.77
C GLU A 145 -12.13 -14.38 55.28
N GLY A 146 -12.26 -15.63 55.71
CA GLY A 146 -12.13 -16.04 57.12
C GLY A 146 -13.39 -15.75 57.95
N LEU A 147 -13.39 -16.21 59.21
CA LEU A 147 -14.51 -16.03 60.15
C LEU A 147 -14.80 -14.55 60.44
N ALA A 148 -13.78 -13.68 60.35
CA ALA A 148 -13.90 -12.24 60.55
C ALA A 148 -14.26 -11.45 59.28
N GLY A 149 -14.43 -12.10 58.12
CA GLY A 149 -14.89 -11.45 56.88
C GLY A 149 -13.95 -10.39 56.30
N ARG A 150 -12.64 -10.45 56.56
CA ARG A 150 -11.69 -9.42 56.11
C ARG A 150 -11.56 -9.44 54.59
N LEU A 151 -11.67 -8.29 53.93
CA LEU A 151 -11.47 -8.16 52.49
C LEU A 151 -10.02 -8.53 52.12
N ARG A 152 -9.88 -9.50 51.22
CA ARG A 152 -8.61 -9.95 50.65
C ARG A 152 -8.64 -9.72 49.14
N PRO A 153 -7.62 -9.03 48.57
CA PRO A 153 -7.53 -8.86 47.13
C PRO A 153 -7.23 -10.20 46.46
N PHE A 154 -7.73 -10.37 45.25
CA PHE A 154 -7.49 -11.60 44.49
C PHE A 154 -7.12 -11.36 43.01
N ALA A 155 -7.44 -10.20 42.44
CA ALA A 155 -7.09 -9.84 41.08
C ALA A 155 -6.93 -8.32 40.92
N ARG A 156 -6.14 -7.93 39.92
CA ARG A 156 -6.04 -6.56 39.41
C ARG A 156 -6.34 -6.57 37.91
N LEU A 157 -7.04 -5.56 37.43
CA LEU A 157 -7.34 -5.37 36.01
C LEU A 157 -7.00 -3.94 35.62
N ARG A 158 -6.09 -3.79 34.66
CA ARG A 158 -5.59 -2.49 34.23
C ARG A 158 -5.95 -2.26 32.76
N TYR A 159 -6.53 -1.10 32.48
CA TYR A 159 -6.79 -0.61 31.13
C TYR A 159 -5.77 0.48 30.82
N GLU A 160 -5.15 0.40 29.66
CA GLU A 160 -4.27 1.43 29.12
C GLU A 160 -4.73 1.81 27.71
N TYR A 161 -4.91 3.10 27.48
CA TYR A 161 -5.29 3.69 26.20
C TYR A 161 -4.14 4.56 25.71
N ALA A 162 -3.44 4.14 24.66
CA ALA A 162 -2.35 4.90 24.08
C ALA A 162 -2.84 5.71 22.86
N ILE A 163 -2.57 7.01 22.90
CA ILE A 163 -2.88 8.00 21.87
C ILE A 163 -1.54 8.54 21.35
N SER A 164 -1.30 8.46 20.05
CA SER A 164 -0.04 8.89 19.43
C SER A 164 -0.25 10.16 18.59
N ALA A 165 0.81 10.95 18.44
CA ALA A 165 0.76 12.19 17.66
C ALA A 165 0.69 11.95 16.15
N ASP A 166 1.19 10.81 15.69
CA ASP A 166 1.39 10.41 14.29
C ASP A 166 0.50 9.25 13.85
N ASN A 167 -0.38 8.76 14.74
CA ASN A 167 -1.25 7.63 14.45
C ASN A 167 -2.69 7.90 14.96
N PRO A 168 -3.71 7.83 14.08
CA PRO A 168 -5.12 8.03 14.46
C PRO A 168 -5.71 6.86 15.28
N VAL A 169 -4.99 5.74 15.40
CA VAL A 169 -5.45 4.54 16.11
C VAL A 169 -5.31 4.71 17.61
N LEU A 170 -6.42 4.50 18.33
CA LEU A 170 -6.43 4.33 19.78
C LEU A 170 -6.04 2.88 20.13
N GLN A 171 -4.88 2.70 20.75
CA GLN A 171 -4.44 1.37 21.19
C GLN A 171 -4.94 1.09 22.61
N LEU A 172 -5.78 0.07 22.76
CA LEU A 172 -6.29 -0.41 24.04
C LEU A 172 -5.55 -1.67 24.47
N THR A 173 -4.97 -1.66 25.66
CA THR A 173 -4.35 -2.81 26.30
C THR A 173 -5.02 -3.07 27.65
N VAL A 174 -5.60 -4.27 27.82
CA VAL A 174 -6.25 -4.69 29.07
C VAL A 174 -5.46 -5.82 29.70
N THR A 175 -4.93 -5.61 30.90
CA THR A 175 -4.09 -6.58 31.60
C THR A 175 -4.75 -7.09 32.88
N LEU A 176 -5.07 -8.39 32.90
CA LEU A 176 -5.58 -9.08 34.09
C LEU A 176 -4.42 -9.77 34.82
N THR A 177 -4.26 -9.49 36.11
CA THR A 177 -3.22 -10.09 36.95
C THR A 177 -3.85 -10.74 38.18
N ALA A 178 -3.56 -12.03 38.40
CA ALA A 178 -3.92 -12.73 39.61
C ALA A 178 -2.98 -12.33 40.77
N GLU A 179 -3.50 -12.23 41.99
CA GLU A 179 -2.63 -11.99 43.16
C GLU A 179 -1.69 -13.20 43.40
N PRO A 180 -0.47 -13.01 43.95
CA PRO A 180 0.55 -14.08 44.08
C PRO A 180 0.11 -15.37 44.79
N GLY A 181 -0.91 -15.30 45.65
CA GLY A 181 -1.48 -16.47 46.34
C GLY A 181 -2.72 -17.07 45.67
N ARG A 182 -3.19 -16.52 44.54
CA ARG A 182 -4.53 -16.75 44.00
C ARG A 182 -4.50 -17.23 42.56
N ARG A 183 -5.28 -18.26 42.27
CA ARG A 183 -5.52 -18.76 40.91
C ARG A 183 -6.86 -18.21 40.42
N LEU A 184 -6.93 -17.72 39.18
CA LEU A 184 -8.19 -17.29 38.56
C LEU A 184 -8.63 -18.33 37.53
N VAL A 185 -9.74 -19.02 37.80
CA VAL A 185 -10.21 -20.10 36.94
C VAL A 185 -11.13 -19.55 35.87
N ALA A 186 -10.73 -19.74 34.61
CA ALA A 186 -11.45 -19.30 33.41
C ALA A 186 -12.13 -17.92 33.56
N PRO A 187 -11.35 -16.86 33.87
CA PRO A 187 -11.93 -15.54 33.98
C PRO A 187 -12.49 -15.09 32.63
N ARG A 188 -13.41 -14.13 32.65
CA ARG A 188 -13.81 -13.38 31.47
C ARG A 188 -13.68 -11.91 31.77
N ILE A 189 -13.08 -11.18 30.84
CA ILE A 189 -12.99 -9.72 30.92
C ILE A 189 -13.75 -9.14 29.76
N THR A 190 -14.27 -7.93 29.94
CA THR A 190 -14.95 -7.22 28.88
C THR A 190 -14.19 -5.97 28.46
N THR A 191 -14.45 -5.54 27.23
CA THR A 191 -14.23 -4.16 26.80
C THR A 191 -15.55 -3.66 26.24
N ALA A 192 -15.78 -2.35 26.25
CA ALA A 192 -17.07 -1.83 25.82
C ALA A 192 -16.94 -0.55 25.00
N LEU A 193 -18.00 -0.29 24.24
CA LEU A 193 -18.30 0.98 23.61
C LEU A 193 -19.69 1.42 24.09
N ASP A 194 -19.73 2.56 24.77
CA ASP A 194 -20.93 3.17 25.35
C ASP A 194 -21.26 4.50 24.66
N ALA A 195 -22.40 5.08 25.03
CA ALA A 195 -22.91 6.32 24.46
C ALA A 195 -23.04 6.27 22.93
N LEU A 196 -23.43 5.12 22.38
CA LEU A 196 -23.61 4.90 20.94
C LEU A 196 -24.91 5.53 20.39
N SER A 197 -25.78 6.05 21.26
CA SER A 197 -27.04 6.70 20.93
C SER A 197 -27.26 8.01 21.72
N PRO A 198 -26.37 9.02 21.58
CA PRO A 198 -26.49 10.26 22.34
C PRO A 198 -27.74 11.05 21.92
N ALA A 199 -28.30 11.84 22.84
CA ALA A 199 -29.45 12.69 22.54
C ALA A 199 -29.09 13.70 21.43
N GLY A 200 -29.85 13.72 20.33
CA GLY A 200 -29.55 14.57 19.18
C GLY A 200 -28.42 14.06 18.27
N ALA A 201 -28.05 12.77 18.35
CA ALA A 201 -27.05 12.15 17.49
C ALA A 201 -27.32 12.43 15.99
N ARG A 202 -26.26 12.83 15.27
CA ARG A 202 -26.31 13.02 13.81
C ARG A 202 -26.17 11.71 13.04
N THR A 203 -25.56 10.71 13.66
CA THR A 203 -25.35 9.36 13.10
C THR A 203 -26.08 8.31 13.93
N ALA A 204 -26.25 7.12 13.37
CA ALA A 204 -26.90 5.99 14.02
C ALA A 204 -26.15 4.69 13.79
N ILE A 205 -25.82 4.01 14.88
CA ILE A 205 -25.20 2.69 14.86
C ILE A 205 -26.29 1.67 15.13
N ARG A 206 -26.59 0.81 14.15
CA ARG A 206 -27.67 -0.18 14.25
C ARG A 206 -27.21 -1.63 14.13
N ARG A 207 -26.01 -1.83 13.58
CA ARG A 207 -25.48 -3.15 13.27
C ARG A 207 -23.98 -3.22 13.54
N LEU A 208 -23.52 -4.45 13.69
CA LEU A 208 -22.13 -4.84 13.77
C LEU A 208 -21.79 -5.68 12.53
N ILE A 209 -20.66 -5.42 11.91
CA ILE A 209 -20.06 -6.31 10.91
C ILE A 209 -18.81 -6.92 11.56
N ALA A 210 -18.69 -8.24 11.54
CA ALA A 210 -17.60 -8.99 12.13
C ALA A 210 -16.90 -9.84 11.08
N TRP A 211 -15.57 -9.88 11.13
CA TRP A 211 -14.75 -10.80 10.35
C TRP A 211 -14.05 -11.74 11.32
N GLY A 212 -14.28 -13.04 11.16
CA GLY A 212 -13.66 -14.09 11.97
C GLY A 212 -13.28 -15.32 11.15
N PRO A 213 -12.92 -16.44 11.80
CA PRO A 213 -12.61 -17.70 11.10
C PRO A 213 -13.77 -18.23 10.24
N ALA A 214 -15.02 -17.89 10.59
CA ALA A 214 -16.21 -18.26 9.84
C ALA A 214 -16.52 -17.30 8.66
N GLY A 215 -15.64 -16.33 8.38
CA GLY A 215 -15.84 -15.31 7.35
C GLY A 215 -16.46 -14.02 7.87
N LYS A 216 -17.10 -13.27 6.96
CA LYS A 216 -17.79 -12.00 7.22
C LYS A 216 -19.23 -12.27 7.65
N ALA A 217 -19.64 -11.72 8.79
CA ALA A 217 -21.00 -11.79 9.30
C ALA A 217 -21.50 -10.39 9.66
N ALA A 218 -22.79 -10.11 9.43
CA ALA A 218 -23.42 -8.87 9.83
C ALA A 218 -24.59 -9.15 10.78
N SER A 219 -24.65 -8.43 11.89
CA SER A 219 -25.79 -8.52 12.82
C SER A 219 -27.02 -7.88 12.20
N GLN A 220 -28.20 -8.42 12.48
CA GLN A 220 -29.45 -7.76 12.11
C GLN A 220 -29.78 -6.63 13.11
N PRO A 221 -30.29 -5.48 12.66
CA PRO A 221 -30.84 -4.47 13.55
C PRO A 221 -31.96 -5.05 14.41
N ALA A 222 -31.89 -4.86 15.72
CA ALA A 222 -32.89 -5.37 16.65
C ALA A 222 -33.94 -4.29 16.97
N GLY A 223 -35.22 -4.56 16.69
CA GLY A 223 -36.36 -3.69 17.02
C GLY A 223 -36.91 -3.88 18.43
N GLN A 224 -36.09 -4.32 19.38
CA GLN A 224 -36.50 -4.61 20.76
C GLN A 224 -35.58 -3.91 21.76
N THR A 225 -36.14 -3.56 22.93
CA THR A 225 -35.38 -3.03 24.07
C THR A 225 -34.83 -4.19 24.90
N GLY A 226 -33.49 -4.27 25.04
CA GLY A 226 -32.83 -5.30 25.85
C GLY A 226 -31.51 -5.81 25.25
N ALA A 227 -30.74 -6.60 26.01
CA ALA A 227 -29.46 -7.12 25.53
C ALA A 227 -29.65 -8.17 24.41
N VAL A 228 -29.05 -7.93 23.26
CA VAL A 228 -29.05 -8.81 22.08
C VAL A 228 -27.65 -9.33 21.77
N MET A 229 -27.56 -10.53 21.19
CA MET A 229 -26.30 -11.07 20.68
C MET A 229 -26.01 -10.46 19.30
N LEU A 230 -24.88 -9.79 19.15
CA LEU A 230 -24.46 -9.22 17.87
C LEU A 230 -23.47 -10.13 17.11
N HIS A 231 -22.61 -10.83 17.85
CA HIS A 231 -21.63 -11.77 17.29
C HIS A 231 -21.28 -12.84 18.33
N GLU A 232 -21.04 -14.08 17.89
CA GLU A 232 -20.63 -15.20 18.75
C GLU A 232 -19.33 -15.82 18.24
N GLY A 233 -18.41 -16.09 19.15
CA GLY A 233 -17.12 -16.70 18.86
C GLY A 233 -16.03 -15.71 18.39
N PRO A 234 -14.88 -16.26 17.93
CA PRO A 234 -13.72 -15.47 17.56
C PRO A 234 -13.99 -14.48 16.42
N ALA A 235 -13.39 -13.30 16.51
CA ALA A 235 -13.33 -12.33 15.41
C ALA A 235 -11.96 -11.65 15.41
N ARG A 236 -11.42 -11.33 14.24
CA ARG A 236 -10.19 -10.54 14.07
C ARG A 236 -10.48 -9.05 13.92
N HIS A 237 -11.66 -8.71 13.41
CA HIS A 237 -12.04 -7.33 13.11
C HIS A 237 -13.54 -7.15 13.31
N LEU A 238 -13.92 -6.00 13.84
CA LEU A 238 -15.30 -5.55 13.98
C LEU A 238 -15.45 -4.16 13.36
N MET A 239 -16.60 -3.88 12.79
CA MET A 239 -16.96 -2.58 12.23
C MET A 239 -18.38 -2.21 12.66
N LEU A 240 -18.54 -0.97 13.09
CA LEU A 240 -19.79 -0.33 13.42
C LEU A 240 -20.05 0.79 12.41
N PRO A 241 -20.90 0.54 11.39
CA PRO A 241 -21.33 1.59 10.49
C PRO A 241 -22.16 2.64 11.24
N GLU A 242 -21.85 3.91 11.03
CA GLU A 242 -22.52 5.08 11.58
C GLU A 242 -23.34 5.78 10.47
N GLU A 243 -24.61 5.41 10.38
CA GLU A 243 -25.52 5.89 9.33
C GLU A 243 -25.97 7.33 9.61
N PRO A 244 -25.81 8.29 8.68
CA PRO A 244 -26.26 9.67 8.89
C PRO A 244 -27.79 9.73 8.99
N ARG A 245 -28.32 10.40 10.02
CA ARG A 245 -29.77 10.57 10.27
C ARG A 245 -30.39 11.70 9.44
N TYR A 246 -29.60 12.73 9.15
CA TYR A 246 -29.93 13.87 8.31
C TYR A 246 -28.66 14.17 7.50
N GLY A 247 -28.78 14.35 6.18
CA GLY A 247 -27.66 14.36 5.21
C GLY A 247 -26.28 14.76 5.75
N GLY A 248 -25.26 13.95 5.42
CA GLY A 248 -23.89 14.09 5.91
C GLY A 248 -23.02 12.92 5.46
N ALA A 249 -21.72 12.98 5.74
CA ALA A 249 -20.79 11.89 5.45
C ALA A 249 -21.10 10.67 6.34
N ALA A 250 -21.04 9.49 5.75
CA ALA A 250 -21.26 8.24 6.47
C ALA A 250 -19.98 7.90 7.23
N GLN A 251 -20.10 7.55 8.52
CA GLN A 251 -18.94 7.31 9.39
C GLN A 251 -18.81 5.81 9.72
N ALA A 252 -17.68 5.39 10.28
CA ALA A 252 -17.54 4.04 10.84
C ALA A 252 -16.54 3.99 12.01
N CYS A 253 -16.80 3.08 12.95
CA CYS A 253 -15.85 2.70 14.00
C CYS A 253 -15.35 1.28 13.76
N HIS A 254 -14.03 1.13 13.59
CA HIS A 254 -13.32 -0.10 13.35
C HIS A 254 -12.60 -0.54 14.63
N LEU A 255 -12.71 -1.83 14.97
CA LEU A 255 -11.97 -2.45 16.07
C LEU A 255 -11.20 -3.66 15.53
N ARG A 256 -9.86 -3.57 15.53
CA ARG A 256 -8.98 -4.70 15.23
C ARG A 256 -8.61 -5.40 16.53
N LEU A 257 -8.89 -6.70 16.60
CA LEU A 257 -8.78 -7.48 17.83
C LEU A 257 -7.51 -8.32 17.80
N GLY A 258 -6.43 -7.83 18.42
CA GLY A 258 -5.14 -8.53 18.47
C GLY A 258 -5.23 -9.90 19.15
N ASP A 259 -6.07 -10.00 20.18
CA ASP A 259 -6.36 -11.25 20.90
C ASP A 259 -7.77 -11.77 20.59
N GLY A 260 -8.25 -11.52 19.36
CA GLY A 260 -9.59 -11.85 18.89
C GLY A 260 -9.97 -13.34 18.90
N HIS A 261 -8.97 -14.23 18.97
CA HIS A 261 -9.17 -15.67 19.18
C HIS A 261 -9.76 -16.00 20.56
N LEU A 262 -9.63 -15.10 21.54
CA LEU A 262 -10.25 -15.22 22.87
C LEU A 262 -11.65 -14.59 22.92
N LEU A 263 -12.09 -13.88 21.88
CA LEU A 263 -13.41 -13.27 21.84
C LEU A 263 -14.47 -14.39 21.89
N ALA A 264 -15.32 -14.34 22.91
CA ALA A 264 -16.40 -15.29 23.11
C ALA A 264 -17.72 -14.78 22.55
N SER A 265 -18.02 -13.50 22.72
CA SER A 265 -19.27 -12.90 22.25
C SER A 265 -19.18 -11.38 22.22
N VAL A 266 -19.97 -10.76 21.35
CA VAL A 266 -20.29 -9.33 21.36
C VAL A 266 -21.79 -9.18 21.60
N LYS A 267 -22.16 -8.44 22.65
CA LYS A 267 -23.56 -8.14 22.98
C LYS A 267 -23.81 -6.66 22.86
N GLY A 268 -24.99 -6.29 22.36
CA GLY A 268 -25.43 -4.89 22.27
C GLY A 268 -26.75 -4.68 22.99
N THR A 269 -27.03 -3.44 23.37
CA THR A 269 -28.34 -3.05 23.92
C THR A 269 -28.96 -2.00 23.01
N PRO A 270 -29.97 -2.32 22.19
CA PRO A 270 -30.64 -1.36 21.33
C PRO A 270 -31.65 -0.52 22.11
N GLN A 271 -31.89 0.69 21.62
CA GLN A 271 -33.04 1.53 21.96
C GLN A 271 -34.26 1.11 21.12
N ALA A 272 -35.42 1.67 21.44
CA ALA A 272 -36.67 1.34 20.74
C ALA A 272 -36.65 1.67 19.23
N ASP A 273 -35.79 2.59 18.81
CA ASP A 273 -35.58 2.97 17.41
C ASP A 273 -34.49 2.12 16.69
N GLY A 274 -34.00 1.08 17.37
CA GLY A 274 -32.98 0.15 16.87
C GLY A 274 -31.54 0.66 16.93
N MET A 275 -31.28 1.88 17.44
CA MET A 275 -29.91 2.31 17.70
C MET A 275 -29.29 1.50 18.83
N LEU A 276 -28.05 1.06 18.66
CA LEU A 276 -27.27 0.55 19.77
C LEU A 276 -26.98 1.68 20.76
N HIS A 277 -27.23 1.43 22.05
CA HIS A 277 -26.87 2.33 23.15
C HIS A 277 -25.52 1.93 23.76
N TRP A 278 -25.34 0.62 24.01
CA TRP A 278 -24.13 0.00 24.56
C TRP A 278 -23.73 -1.21 23.74
N MET A 279 -22.43 -1.47 23.66
CA MET A 279 -21.87 -2.69 23.11
C MET A 279 -20.74 -3.22 23.99
N VAL A 280 -20.77 -4.51 24.31
CA VAL A 280 -19.82 -5.18 25.21
C VAL A 280 -19.19 -6.36 24.48
N LEU A 281 -17.87 -6.31 24.31
CA LEU A 281 -17.05 -7.43 23.86
C LEU A 281 -16.65 -8.25 25.09
N ARG A 282 -16.77 -9.57 25.00
CA ARG A 282 -16.44 -10.48 26.08
C ARG A 282 -15.36 -11.46 25.64
N TYR A 283 -14.28 -11.51 26.41
CA TYR A 283 -13.16 -12.40 26.16
C TYR A 283 -13.16 -13.56 27.15
N ALA A 284 -13.05 -14.79 26.66
CA ALA A 284 -12.87 -15.99 27.47
C ALA A 284 -11.38 -16.23 27.70
N CYS A 285 -10.91 -15.91 28.90
CA CYS A 285 -9.51 -15.96 29.23
C CYS A 285 -9.07 -17.34 29.72
N PRO A 286 -7.81 -17.76 29.46
CA PRO A 286 -7.27 -18.96 30.07
C PRO A 286 -7.19 -18.82 31.60
N THR A 287 -7.15 -19.95 32.28
CA THR A 287 -6.96 -19.95 33.74
C THR A 287 -5.58 -19.40 34.09
N LEU A 288 -5.56 -18.35 34.92
CA LEU A 288 -4.31 -17.74 35.36
C LEU A 288 -3.75 -18.45 36.60
N PRO A 289 -2.45 -18.83 36.58
CA PRO A 289 -1.78 -19.38 37.75
C PRO A 289 -1.61 -18.30 38.85
N ARG A 290 -1.10 -18.73 40.00
CA ARG A 290 -0.79 -17.85 41.13
C ARG A 290 0.20 -16.76 40.72
N GLY A 291 -0.18 -15.49 40.84
CA GLY A 291 0.64 -14.37 40.38
C GLY A 291 0.72 -14.20 38.85
N GLY A 292 0.03 -15.03 38.07
CA GLY A 292 0.06 -14.97 36.62
C GLY A 292 -0.71 -13.78 36.07
N SER A 293 -0.34 -13.32 34.88
CA SER A 293 -1.02 -12.26 34.15
C SER A 293 -1.33 -12.66 32.71
N MET A 294 -2.26 -11.95 32.10
CA MET A 294 -2.50 -11.97 30.67
C MET A 294 -2.91 -10.60 30.17
N THR A 295 -2.87 -10.43 28.86
CA THR A 295 -3.20 -9.17 28.19
C THR A 295 -4.14 -9.43 27.03
N ILE A 296 -5.05 -8.48 26.78
CA ILE A 296 -5.88 -8.38 25.59
C ILE A 296 -5.57 -7.05 24.91
N ARG A 297 -5.38 -7.06 23.59
CA ARG A 297 -5.08 -5.89 22.78
C ARG A 297 -6.17 -5.65 21.75
N GLU A 298 -6.57 -4.39 21.67
CA GLU A 298 -7.45 -3.88 20.62
C GLU A 298 -6.87 -2.60 20.04
N GLU A 299 -7.15 -2.38 18.78
CA GLU A 299 -6.91 -1.12 18.10
C GLU A 299 -8.25 -0.59 17.63
N ARG A 300 -8.54 0.66 17.99
CA ARG A 300 -9.83 1.28 17.69
C ARG A 300 -9.60 2.53 16.85
N LEU A 301 -10.33 2.63 15.77
CA LEU A 301 -10.24 3.72 14.81
C LEU A 301 -11.64 4.16 14.45
N ARG A 302 -11.89 5.46 14.52
CA ARG A 302 -13.15 6.05 14.06
C ARG A 302 -12.87 7.00 12.91
N LEU A 303 -13.67 6.93 11.87
CA LEU A 303 -13.47 7.59 10.58
C LEU A 303 -14.76 8.22 10.07
N ASP A 304 -14.65 9.23 9.23
CA ASP A 304 -15.76 9.89 8.54
C ASP A 304 -16.12 9.25 7.18
N GLU A 305 -15.76 7.98 7.00
CA GLU A 305 -16.06 7.19 5.79
C GLU A 305 -16.52 5.77 6.15
N ALA A 306 -17.62 5.30 5.53
CA ALA A 306 -18.43 4.21 6.07
C ALA A 306 -18.27 2.83 5.44
N ASP A 307 -17.40 2.61 4.44
CA ASP A 307 -17.42 1.36 3.68
C ASP A 307 -16.02 0.84 3.30
N ILE A 308 -15.05 0.90 4.22
CA ILE A 308 -13.74 0.27 4.00
C ILE A 308 -13.79 -1.18 4.51
N ASP A 309 -13.85 -2.14 3.59
CA ASP A 309 -13.69 -3.55 3.93
C ASP A 309 -12.21 -3.80 4.27
N PRO A 310 -11.90 -4.28 5.50
CA PRO A 310 -10.52 -4.44 5.98
C PRO A 310 -9.77 -5.60 5.31
N MET A 311 -10.39 -6.34 4.39
CA MET A 311 -9.73 -7.44 3.69
C MET A 311 -8.73 -6.91 2.64
N PRO A 312 -7.53 -7.52 2.51
CA PRO A 312 -6.49 -7.07 1.59
C PRO A 312 -7.00 -6.80 0.16
N ASP A 313 -7.78 -7.72 -0.40
CA ASP A 313 -8.26 -7.60 -1.79
C ASP A 313 -9.29 -6.47 -1.98
N ALA A 314 -10.16 -6.26 -0.99
CA ALA A 314 -11.16 -5.20 -1.03
C ALA A 314 -10.55 -3.83 -0.72
N MET A 315 -9.54 -3.79 0.16
CA MET A 315 -8.70 -2.63 0.41
C MET A 315 -7.92 -2.26 -0.87
N GLU A 316 -7.37 -3.24 -1.59
CA GLU A 316 -6.68 -3.05 -2.86
C GLU A 316 -7.60 -2.42 -3.93
N GLN A 317 -8.85 -2.89 -4.01
CA GLN A 317 -9.87 -2.35 -4.92
C GLN A 317 -10.34 -0.93 -4.54
N ALA A 318 -10.57 -0.68 -3.24
CA ALA A 318 -10.99 0.62 -2.74
C ALA A 318 -9.90 1.68 -2.96
N ILE A 319 -8.64 1.33 -2.63
CA ILE A 319 -7.47 2.17 -2.89
C ILE A 319 -7.29 2.39 -4.40
N GLY A 320 -7.40 1.34 -5.21
CA GLY A 320 -7.31 1.46 -6.67
C GLY A 320 -8.33 2.47 -7.21
N SER A 321 -9.58 2.37 -6.75
CA SER A 321 -10.66 3.27 -7.17
C SER A 321 -10.44 4.71 -6.69
N ALA A 322 -10.01 4.88 -5.44
CA ALA A 322 -9.66 6.16 -4.84
C ALA A 322 -8.51 6.87 -5.58
N VAL A 323 -7.45 6.12 -5.90
CA VAL A 323 -6.29 6.61 -6.64
C VAL A 323 -6.69 6.99 -8.06
N SER A 324 -7.51 6.17 -8.74
CA SER A 324 -8.04 6.51 -10.07
C SER A 324 -8.84 7.80 -10.07
N VAL A 325 -9.74 8.01 -9.08
CA VAL A 325 -10.50 9.26 -8.95
C VAL A 325 -9.60 10.47 -8.68
N ALA A 326 -8.57 10.31 -7.82
CA ALA A 326 -7.60 11.36 -7.56
C ALA A 326 -6.72 11.69 -8.78
N ILE A 327 -6.36 10.68 -9.57
CA ILE A 327 -5.63 10.84 -10.83
C ILE A 327 -6.50 11.59 -11.84
N GLU A 328 -7.75 11.18 -12.06
CA GLU A 328 -8.70 11.87 -12.95
C GLU A 328 -8.87 13.35 -12.56
N ALA A 329 -9.05 13.62 -11.27
CA ALA A 329 -9.14 15.00 -10.75
C ALA A 329 -7.85 15.82 -10.96
N SER A 330 -6.67 15.17 -10.92
CA SER A 330 -5.39 15.83 -11.17
C SER A 330 -5.10 16.07 -12.66
N GLN A 331 -5.63 15.21 -13.54
CA GLN A 331 -5.50 15.35 -15.00
C GLN A 331 -6.35 16.52 -15.52
N ASP A 332 -7.55 16.71 -14.98
CA ASP A 332 -8.38 17.87 -15.28
C ASP A 332 -7.72 19.20 -14.86
N ALA A 333 -6.98 19.22 -13.74
CA ALA A 333 -6.24 20.40 -13.30
C ALA A 333 -5.00 20.72 -14.15
N ALA A 334 -4.39 19.71 -14.79
CA ALA A 334 -3.24 19.88 -15.66
C ALA A 334 -3.61 20.42 -17.05
N TRP A 335 -4.84 20.17 -17.52
CA TRP A 335 -5.33 20.68 -18.81
C TRP A 335 -5.55 22.20 -18.81
N ASP A 336 -5.94 22.78 -17.67
CA ASP A 336 -6.18 24.21 -17.53
C ASP A 336 -4.89 25.07 -17.37
N ALA A 337 -3.72 24.44 -17.18
CA ALA A 337 -2.46 25.14 -16.95
C ALA A 337 -1.60 25.38 -18.21
N GLY A 338 -2.02 24.91 -19.40
CA GLY A 338 -1.21 25.02 -20.61
C GLY A 338 -2.02 25.19 -21.89
N GLY A 339 -2.25 26.45 -22.30
CA GLY A 339 -2.75 26.75 -23.65
C GLY A 339 -3.34 28.13 -23.83
N THR A 340 -2.53 29.12 -24.22
CA THR A 340 -3.00 30.39 -24.76
C THR A 340 -3.43 30.23 -26.23
N SER A 341 -4.73 30.33 -26.54
CA SER A 341 -5.25 30.84 -27.83
C SER A 341 -6.79 31.04 -27.81
N PRO A 342 -7.35 31.91 -28.68
CA PRO A 342 -8.34 32.89 -28.27
C PRO A 342 -9.80 32.54 -28.61
N GLU A 343 -10.68 33.16 -27.84
CA GLU A 343 -12.07 33.51 -28.15
C GLU A 343 -13.04 32.39 -28.58
N ARG A 344 -13.64 31.74 -27.58
CA ARG A 344 -15.04 31.32 -27.66
C ARG A 344 -15.81 31.85 -26.46
N ARG A 345 -16.74 32.78 -26.69
CA ARG A 345 -17.74 33.21 -25.70
C ARG A 345 -18.60 32.00 -25.29
N PRO A 346 -18.69 31.63 -24.00
CA PRO A 346 -19.65 30.63 -23.57
C PRO A 346 -21.06 31.25 -23.48
N ALA A 347 -22.06 30.50 -23.94
CA ALA A 347 -23.47 30.82 -23.77
C ALA A 347 -23.87 30.79 -22.28
N PRO A 348 -24.83 31.63 -21.83
CA PRO A 348 -25.22 31.67 -20.43
C PRO A 348 -26.17 30.51 -20.13
N GLY A 349 -25.82 29.65 -19.17
CA GLY A 349 -26.76 28.63 -18.67
C GLY A 349 -26.18 27.30 -18.21
N ARG A 350 -25.02 27.27 -17.56
CA ARG A 350 -24.60 26.13 -16.73
C ARG A 350 -24.04 26.66 -15.42
N ILE A 351 -24.61 26.22 -14.31
CA ILE A 351 -24.04 26.41 -12.97
C ILE A 351 -22.69 25.71 -13.00
N ALA A 352 -21.61 26.49 -13.03
CA ALA A 352 -20.26 25.97 -12.94
C ALA A 352 -20.06 25.48 -11.50
N PHE A 353 -19.96 24.17 -11.31
CA PHE A 353 -19.23 23.64 -10.16
C PHE A 353 -17.80 24.17 -10.29
N ARG A 354 -17.42 25.11 -9.42
CA ARG A 354 -16.01 25.50 -9.29
C ARG A 354 -15.29 24.32 -8.66
N SER A 355 -14.43 23.65 -9.42
CA SER A 355 -13.43 22.74 -8.85
C SER A 355 -12.65 23.52 -7.77
N PRO A 356 -12.49 22.97 -6.55
CA PRO A 356 -11.66 23.61 -5.55
C PRO A 356 -10.24 23.77 -6.11
N HIS A 357 -9.70 24.99 -6.06
CA HIS A 357 -8.31 25.24 -6.44
C HIS A 357 -7.40 24.50 -5.46
N VAL A 358 -6.86 23.35 -5.89
CA VAL A 358 -5.80 22.65 -5.16
C VAL A 358 -4.53 23.50 -5.26
N THR A 359 -3.98 23.89 -4.12
CA THR A 359 -2.72 24.63 -4.06
C THR A 359 -1.55 23.73 -4.41
N THR A 360 -0.45 24.29 -4.92
CA THR A 360 0.75 23.51 -5.33
C THR A 360 1.29 22.61 -4.21
N GLY A 361 1.11 22.99 -2.94
CA GLY A 361 1.49 22.20 -1.78
C GLY A 361 0.61 20.96 -1.56
N GLU A 362 -0.70 21.09 -1.73
CA GLU A 362 -1.67 20.00 -1.58
C GLU A 362 -1.49 18.95 -2.68
N THR A 363 -1.21 19.35 -3.93
CA THR A 363 -0.89 18.40 -5.01
C THR A 363 0.41 17.63 -4.74
N ALA A 364 1.41 18.29 -4.14
CA ALA A 364 2.66 17.63 -3.78
C ALA A 364 2.47 16.61 -2.64
N ALA A 365 1.67 16.96 -1.63
CA ALA A 365 1.30 16.05 -0.54
C ALA A 365 0.50 14.85 -1.06
N LEU A 366 -0.49 15.07 -1.93
CA LEU A 366 -1.27 13.99 -2.55
C LEU A 366 -0.38 13.00 -3.32
N ARG A 367 0.55 13.50 -4.14
CA ARG A 367 1.52 12.65 -4.86
C ARG A 367 2.39 11.84 -3.91
N ALA A 368 2.86 12.45 -2.83
CA ALA A 368 3.67 11.76 -1.83
C ALA A 368 2.88 10.64 -1.14
N ASN A 369 1.62 10.89 -0.79
CA ASN A 369 0.76 9.89 -0.14
C ASN A 369 0.44 8.73 -1.08
N ILE A 370 0.13 9.01 -2.35
CA ILE A 370 -0.10 7.97 -3.37
C ILE A 370 1.14 7.09 -3.54
N LYS A 371 2.33 7.70 -3.64
CA LYS A 371 3.59 6.94 -3.73
C LYS A 371 3.83 6.07 -2.51
N LEU A 372 3.60 6.59 -1.31
CA LEU A 372 3.76 5.84 -0.06
C LEU A 372 2.80 4.65 -0.01
N LEU A 373 1.53 4.87 -0.33
CA LEU A 373 0.49 3.85 -0.35
C LEU A 373 0.81 2.76 -1.38
N GLY A 374 1.18 3.16 -2.60
CA GLY A 374 1.63 2.26 -3.65
C GLY A 374 2.85 1.43 -3.22
N SER A 375 3.83 2.05 -2.56
CA SER A 375 5.04 1.37 -2.08
C SER A 375 4.72 0.27 -1.06
N ALA A 376 3.88 0.56 -0.07
CA ALA A 376 3.57 -0.45 0.93
C ALA A 376 2.63 -1.55 0.43
N LEU A 377 1.71 -1.24 -0.48
CA LEU A 377 0.92 -2.27 -1.17
C LEU A 377 1.84 -3.20 -1.96
N ALA A 378 2.83 -2.63 -2.67
CA ALA A 378 3.83 -3.40 -3.40
C ALA A 378 4.64 -4.31 -2.47
N GLN A 379 5.17 -3.76 -1.38
CA GLN A 379 5.92 -4.52 -0.38
C GLN A 379 5.07 -5.64 0.23
N SER A 380 3.81 -5.34 0.62
CA SER A 380 2.89 -6.34 1.17
C SER A 380 2.64 -7.49 0.19
N ARG A 381 2.41 -7.16 -1.08
CA ARG A 381 2.12 -8.14 -2.13
C ARG A 381 3.35 -9.01 -2.46
N LEU A 382 4.53 -8.42 -2.53
CA LEU A 382 5.79 -9.14 -2.70
C LEU A 382 6.12 -10.02 -1.49
N ALA A 383 5.88 -9.53 -0.27
CA ALA A 383 6.09 -10.30 0.96
C ALA A 383 5.15 -11.51 1.06
N ALA A 384 3.87 -11.34 0.70
CA ALA A 384 2.91 -12.43 0.64
C ALA A 384 3.36 -13.54 -0.34
N ARG A 385 4.04 -13.15 -1.42
CA ARG A 385 4.59 -14.08 -2.41
C ARG A 385 5.94 -14.66 -2.02
N ALA A 386 6.80 -13.92 -1.32
CA ALA A 386 8.11 -14.42 -0.87
C ALA A 386 7.99 -15.68 0.03
N ALA A 387 6.80 -15.95 0.58
CA ALA A 387 6.48 -17.19 1.29
C ALA A 387 6.47 -18.45 0.40
N THR A 388 6.44 -18.31 -0.93
CA THR A 388 6.58 -19.40 -1.90
C THR A 388 8.00 -19.48 -2.44
N GLU A 389 8.60 -20.69 -2.44
CA GLU A 389 9.94 -20.89 -3.00
C GLU A 389 10.00 -20.55 -4.49
N ALA A 390 11.03 -19.80 -4.89
CA ALA A 390 11.25 -19.46 -6.30
C ALA A 390 11.57 -20.73 -7.12
N PRO A 391 11.12 -20.81 -8.39
CA PRO A 391 11.40 -21.97 -9.24
C PRO A 391 12.90 -22.22 -9.41
N ILE A 392 13.26 -23.50 -9.47
CA ILE A 392 14.66 -23.94 -9.65
C ILE A 392 15.17 -23.61 -11.07
N GLY A 393 14.28 -23.59 -12.07
CA GLY A 393 14.60 -23.36 -13.48
C GLY A 393 13.63 -22.40 -14.19
N PRO A 394 13.98 -21.94 -15.40
CA PRO A 394 13.13 -21.06 -16.20
C PRO A 394 11.81 -21.76 -16.57
N GLN A 395 10.74 -20.98 -16.73
CA GLN A 395 9.38 -21.47 -17.01
C GLN A 395 8.93 -20.99 -18.38
N ALA A 396 8.22 -21.84 -19.13
CA ALA A 396 7.68 -21.46 -20.43
C ALA A 396 6.44 -20.56 -20.29
N ILE A 397 6.49 -19.37 -20.89
CA ILE A 397 5.41 -18.38 -20.99
C ILE A 397 4.99 -18.09 -22.44
N GLY A 398 5.69 -18.72 -23.38
CA GLY A 398 5.48 -18.60 -24.82
C GLY A 398 6.23 -17.40 -25.40
N LEU A 399 7.04 -17.70 -26.42
CA LEU A 399 7.80 -16.72 -27.19
C LEU A 399 6.86 -15.72 -27.88
N ALA A 400 6.96 -14.44 -27.52
CA ALA A 400 6.15 -13.35 -28.09
C ALA A 400 6.79 -11.99 -27.80
N SER A 401 6.42 -10.96 -28.57
CA SER A 401 6.60 -9.57 -28.16
C SER A 401 5.59 -9.23 -27.05
N ARG A 402 5.93 -8.37 -26.09
CA ARG A 402 5.12 -8.16 -24.87
C ARG A 402 5.25 -6.73 -24.34
N ALA A 403 4.21 -6.20 -23.70
CA ALA A 403 4.32 -5.01 -22.86
C ALA A 403 4.46 -5.41 -21.38
N CYS A 404 5.20 -4.61 -20.62
CA CYS A 404 5.37 -4.79 -19.19
C CYS A 404 4.01 -4.69 -18.47
N CYS A 405 3.73 -5.64 -17.59
CA CYS A 405 2.52 -5.67 -16.77
C CYS A 405 2.78 -6.26 -15.39
N GLN A 406 1.86 -6.04 -14.46
CA GLN A 406 1.96 -6.54 -13.10
C GLN A 406 2.04 -8.08 -13.06
N ALA A 407 1.24 -8.76 -13.88
CA ALA A 407 1.22 -10.23 -13.96
C ALA A 407 2.58 -10.84 -14.32
N ASP A 408 3.40 -10.14 -15.10
CA ASP A 408 4.74 -10.58 -15.46
C ASP A 408 5.72 -10.43 -14.30
N ILE A 409 5.66 -9.31 -13.53
CA ILE A 409 6.43 -9.14 -12.29
C ILE A 409 6.09 -10.25 -11.29
N GLU A 410 4.80 -10.54 -11.19
CA GLU A 410 4.23 -11.65 -10.44
C GLU A 410 4.32 -12.98 -11.22
N GLY A 411 5.27 -13.11 -12.14
CA GLY A 411 5.53 -14.36 -12.85
C GLY A 411 6.61 -15.17 -12.14
N ASP A 412 6.37 -16.47 -11.97
CA ASP A 412 7.41 -17.40 -11.51
C ASP A 412 8.64 -17.40 -12.43
N TRP A 413 8.40 -17.20 -13.73
CA TRP A 413 9.44 -17.03 -14.74
C TRP A 413 10.34 -15.82 -14.47
N LEU A 414 9.76 -14.69 -14.06
CA LEU A 414 10.50 -13.46 -13.79
C LEU A 414 11.28 -13.58 -12.49
N HIS A 415 10.66 -14.15 -11.45
CA HIS A 415 11.32 -14.44 -10.18
C HIS A 415 12.55 -15.35 -10.34
N TYR A 416 12.50 -16.33 -11.25
CA TYR A 416 13.67 -17.13 -11.61
C TYR A 416 14.82 -16.25 -12.13
N TRP A 417 14.54 -15.34 -13.07
CA TRP A 417 15.58 -14.44 -13.61
C TRP A 417 16.05 -13.40 -12.60
N CYS A 418 15.18 -12.88 -11.74
CA CYS A 418 15.57 -12.04 -10.61
C CYS A 418 16.63 -12.72 -9.74
N ARG A 419 16.40 -14.00 -9.37
CA ARG A 419 17.35 -14.79 -8.60
C ARG A 419 18.68 -14.99 -9.34
N VAL A 420 18.64 -15.29 -10.64
CA VAL A 420 19.84 -15.46 -11.47
C VAL A 420 20.63 -14.15 -11.57
N LEU A 421 19.94 -13.03 -11.76
CA LEU A 421 20.47 -11.68 -11.76
C LEU A 421 20.70 -11.13 -10.34
N GLY A 422 20.60 -11.97 -9.30
CA GLY A 422 20.69 -11.62 -7.87
C GLY A 422 20.10 -10.26 -7.52
N THR A 423 18.87 -10.03 -7.95
CA THR A 423 18.04 -8.86 -7.67
C THR A 423 16.72 -9.35 -7.07
N GLU A 424 16.08 -8.52 -6.26
CA GLU A 424 14.78 -8.87 -5.67
C GLU A 424 13.64 -8.44 -6.61
N PRO A 425 12.57 -9.24 -6.74
CA PRO A 425 11.37 -8.84 -7.47
C PRO A 425 10.79 -7.56 -6.87
N HIS A 426 10.55 -6.56 -7.71
CA HIS A 426 9.85 -5.32 -7.36
C HIS A 426 9.11 -4.77 -8.59
N TYR A 427 8.06 -3.98 -8.39
CA TYR A 427 7.20 -3.50 -9.47
C TYR A 427 7.87 -2.38 -10.26
N HIS A 428 8.87 -2.72 -11.08
CA HIS A 428 9.64 -1.76 -11.86
C HIS A 428 9.87 -2.25 -13.28
N ARG A 429 9.53 -1.42 -14.27
CA ARG A 429 9.61 -1.80 -15.68
C ARG A 429 11.03 -2.13 -16.16
N LYS A 430 12.07 -1.50 -15.60
CA LYS A 430 13.48 -1.83 -15.94
C LYS A 430 13.90 -3.22 -15.43
N LEU A 431 13.41 -3.63 -14.26
CA LEU A 431 13.61 -5.00 -13.80
C LEU A 431 12.96 -6.00 -14.77
N TRP A 432 11.75 -5.67 -15.23
CA TRP A 432 11.05 -6.47 -16.23
C TRP A 432 11.83 -6.57 -17.54
N GLU A 433 12.44 -5.48 -18.03
CA GLU A 433 13.28 -5.49 -19.22
C GLU A 433 14.47 -6.46 -19.07
N ASP A 434 15.22 -6.34 -17.96
CA ASP A 434 16.38 -7.19 -17.65
C ASP A 434 16.03 -8.68 -17.55
N CYS A 435 14.80 -9.01 -17.13
CA CYS A 435 14.33 -10.40 -17.04
C CYS A 435 13.72 -10.90 -18.36
N THR A 436 13.13 -10.02 -19.15
CA THR A 436 12.43 -10.39 -20.39
C THR A 436 13.39 -10.79 -21.50
N VAL A 437 14.51 -10.08 -21.65
CA VAL A 437 15.53 -10.44 -22.66
C VAL A 437 16.03 -11.89 -22.48
N PRO A 438 16.57 -12.31 -21.32
CA PRO A 438 17.02 -13.68 -21.13
C PRO A 438 15.87 -14.69 -21.22
N GLN A 439 14.64 -14.33 -20.80
CA GLN A 439 13.48 -15.21 -20.96
C GLN A 439 13.19 -15.50 -22.44
N MET A 440 13.10 -14.47 -23.29
CA MET A 440 12.79 -14.64 -24.71
C MET A 440 13.90 -15.39 -25.45
N LEU A 441 15.17 -15.13 -25.10
CA LEU A 441 16.30 -15.87 -25.67
C LEU A 441 16.30 -17.34 -25.22
N TRP A 442 15.96 -17.63 -23.97
CA TRP A 442 15.82 -19.00 -23.48
C TRP A 442 14.68 -19.76 -24.17
N GLU A 443 13.49 -19.15 -24.28
CA GLU A 443 12.33 -19.70 -24.99
C GLU A 443 12.66 -20.06 -26.45
N ALA A 444 13.53 -19.28 -27.08
CA ALA A 444 13.97 -19.53 -28.44
C ALA A 444 15.17 -20.49 -28.57
N GLY A 445 15.70 -21.02 -27.46
CA GLY A 445 16.86 -21.92 -27.46
C GLY A 445 18.19 -21.24 -27.78
N MET A 446 18.31 -19.92 -27.55
CA MET A 446 19.49 -19.12 -27.89
C MET A 446 20.54 -19.07 -26.77
N LEU A 447 20.22 -19.60 -25.58
CA LEU A 447 21.10 -19.60 -24.41
C LEU A 447 21.79 -20.95 -24.18
N GLU A 448 22.15 -21.63 -25.26
CA GLU A 448 22.90 -22.89 -25.25
C GLU A 448 24.41 -22.66 -25.43
N PRO A 449 25.28 -23.56 -24.94
CA PRO A 449 26.72 -23.45 -25.15
C PRO A 449 27.11 -23.40 -26.64
N GLY A 450 28.00 -22.47 -26.99
CA GLY A 450 28.47 -22.28 -28.36
C GLY A 450 27.59 -21.36 -29.22
N MET A 451 26.48 -20.85 -28.70
CA MET A 451 25.73 -19.79 -29.38
C MET A 451 26.53 -18.47 -29.41
N ARG A 452 26.28 -17.62 -30.41
CA ARG A 452 26.93 -16.32 -30.59
C ARG A 452 25.92 -15.18 -30.40
N GLY A 453 26.13 -14.31 -29.42
CA GLY A 453 25.30 -13.15 -29.13
C GLY A 453 25.99 -11.83 -29.41
N LEU A 454 25.26 -10.84 -29.94
CA LEU A 454 25.72 -9.46 -30.13
C LEU A 454 24.81 -8.46 -29.39
N GLY A 455 25.37 -7.73 -28.44
CA GLY A 455 24.65 -6.71 -27.67
C GLY A 455 24.95 -5.31 -28.17
N PHE A 456 23.93 -4.46 -28.27
CA PHE A 456 24.07 -3.04 -28.62
C PHE A 456 23.70 -2.16 -27.43
N ALA A 457 24.51 -1.13 -27.19
CA ALA A 457 24.36 -0.20 -26.06
C ALA A 457 24.17 -0.93 -24.72
N VAL A 458 25.05 -1.91 -24.45
CA VAL A 458 24.90 -2.81 -23.30
C VAL A 458 25.06 -2.10 -21.95
N GLY A 459 25.64 -0.89 -21.94
CA GLY A 459 25.90 -0.15 -20.71
C GLY A 459 26.62 -1.03 -19.69
N ARG A 460 26.13 -1.04 -18.46
CA ARG A 460 26.68 -1.87 -17.37
C ARG A 460 25.70 -2.94 -16.90
N GLU A 461 24.88 -3.46 -17.80
CA GLU A 461 23.95 -4.53 -17.48
C GLU A 461 24.67 -5.87 -17.20
N ASP A 462 23.95 -6.82 -16.61
CA ASP A 462 24.47 -8.14 -16.25
C ASP A 462 24.37 -9.16 -17.40
N LEU A 463 23.62 -8.84 -18.46
CA LEU A 463 23.28 -9.74 -19.56
C LEU A 463 24.52 -10.32 -20.30
N PRO A 464 25.58 -9.56 -20.63
CA PRO A 464 26.78 -10.14 -21.24
C PRO A 464 27.40 -11.26 -20.41
N ALA A 465 27.52 -11.05 -19.09
CA ALA A 465 28.09 -12.05 -18.18
C ALA A 465 27.12 -13.22 -17.97
N LEU A 466 25.81 -12.97 -17.93
CA LEU A 466 24.78 -13.99 -17.85
C LEU A 466 24.83 -14.93 -19.04
N PHE A 467 24.82 -14.40 -20.27
CA PHE A 467 24.88 -15.24 -21.47
C PHE A 467 26.20 -16.01 -21.54
N ALA A 468 27.33 -15.38 -21.21
CA ALA A 468 28.61 -16.07 -21.13
C ALA A 468 28.62 -17.21 -20.09
N SER A 469 27.91 -17.05 -18.96
CA SER A 469 27.77 -18.10 -17.94
C SER A 469 27.03 -19.34 -18.46
N ARG A 470 26.18 -19.17 -19.47
CA ARG A 470 25.48 -20.25 -20.19
C ARG A 470 26.31 -20.85 -21.34
N GLY A 471 27.55 -20.39 -21.52
CA GLY A 471 28.45 -20.89 -22.56
C GLY A 471 28.31 -20.17 -23.90
N VAL A 472 27.58 -19.06 -23.97
CA VAL A 472 27.44 -18.21 -25.17
C VAL A 472 28.73 -17.40 -25.38
N GLU A 473 29.15 -17.25 -26.63
CA GLU A 473 30.16 -16.29 -27.05
C GLU A 473 29.51 -14.93 -27.30
N VAL A 474 29.93 -13.91 -26.57
CA VAL A 474 29.29 -12.59 -26.52
C VAL A 474 30.22 -11.52 -27.07
N LEU A 475 29.72 -10.78 -28.07
CA LEU A 475 30.26 -9.47 -28.43
C LEU A 475 29.36 -8.39 -27.84
N ALA A 476 29.84 -7.72 -26.81
CA ALA A 476 29.17 -6.58 -26.21
C ALA A 476 29.63 -5.27 -26.88
N THR A 477 28.69 -4.38 -27.19
CA THR A 477 29.01 -3.11 -27.84
C THR A 477 28.30 -1.93 -27.17
N ASP A 478 28.97 -0.79 -27.17
CA ASP A 478 28.48 0.49 -26.67
C ASP A 478 29.11 1.61 -27.48
N LEU A 479 28.59 2.83 -27.39
CA LEU A 479 29.17 3.99 -28.04
C LEU A 479 30.59 4.24 -27.51
N ASP A 480 31.48 4.82 -28.32
CA ASP A 480 32.81 5.17 -27.83
C ASP A 480 32.71 6.19 -26.68
N GLY A 481 33.42 5.96 -25.56
CA GLY A 481 33.38 6.84 -24.39
C GLY A 481 33.96 8.24 -24.64
N THR A 482 34.67 8.44 -25.76
CA THR A 482 35.12 9.76 -26.21
C THR A 482 34.09 10.51 -27.06
N ASP A 483 32.99 9.86 -27.45
CA ASP A 483 31.89 10.51 -28.15
C ASP A 483 31.12 11.43 -27.21
N SER A 484 30.91 12.68 -27.62
CA SER A 484 30.15 13.67 -26.85
C SER A 484 28.74 13.21 -26.46
N ARG A 485 28.10 12.37 -27.28
CA ARG A 485 26.78 11.79 -26.98
C ARG A 485 26.85 10.88 -25.76
N ALA A 486 27.97 10.19 -25.53
CA ALA A 486 28.16 9.29 -24.39
C ALA A 486 28.21 10.01 -23.03
N THR A 487 28.39 11.34 -23.01
CA THR A 487 28.60 12.13 -21.78
C THR A 487 27.48 11.92 -20.75
N ALA A 488 26.22 11.97 -21.17
CA ALA A 488 25.08 11.83 -20.26
C ALA A 488 25.05 10.47 -19.53
N TRP A 489 25.49 9.40 -20.20
CA TRP A 489 25.55 8.05 -19.62
C TRP A 489 26.87 7.77 -18.90
N THR A 490 27.94 8.46 -19.28
CA THR A 490 29.23 8.40 -18.57
C THR A 490 29.11 9.04 -17.19
N GLU A 491 28.46 10.21 -17.10
CA GLU A 491 28.25 10.94 -15.86
C GLU A 491 27.33 10.20 -14.87
N THR A 492 26.33 9.46 -15.38
CA THR A 492 25.44 8.62 -14.55
C THR A 492 26.01 7.22 -14.28
N GLY A 493 27.19 6.91 -14.82
CA GLY A 493 27.84 5.61 -14.68
C GLY A 493 27.08 4.47 -15.37
N GLN A 494 26.25 4.76 -16.36
CA GLN A 494 25.44 3.80 -17.12
C GLN A 494 26.13 3.30 -18.40
N HIS A 495 27.20 3.95 -18.83
CA HIS A 495 28.00 3.59 -20.03
C HIS A 495 29.04 2.50 -19.75
N ALA A 496 29.23 1.56 -20.69
CA ALA A 496 30.40 0.67 -20.69
C ALA A 496 31.56 1.26 -21.49
N ASP A 497 32.68 1.50 -20.80
CA ASP A 497 33.92 2.00 -21.40
C ASP A 497 34.93 0.88 -21.72
N ARG A 498 34.80 -0.30 -21.09
CA ARG A 498 35.76 -1.41 -21.21
C ARG A 498 35.19 -2.76 -20.78
N LEU A 499 35.85 -3.84 -21.21
CA LEU A 499 35.45 -5.22 -20.91
C LEU A 499 35.29 -5.53 -19.42
N GLU A 500 36.14 -4.94 -18.57
CA GLU A 500 36.13 -5.18 -17.12
C GLU A 500 34.84 -4.66 -16.45
N SER A 501 34.18 -3.65 -17.01
CA SER A 501 32.93 -3.10 -16.46
C SER A 501 31.75 -4.07 -16.56
N LEU A 502 31.87 -5.05 -17.45
CA LEU A 502 30.87 -6.07 -17.75
C LEU A 502 31.07 -7.38 -16.96
N HIS A 503 32.19 -7.53 -16.23
CA HIS A 503 32.44 -8.75 -15.46
C HIS A 503 31.54 -8.82 -14.22
N ARG A 504 30.91 -9.98 -14.01
CA ARG A 504 30.08 -10.27 -12.83
C ARG A 504 30.57 -11.57 -12.19
N PRO A 505 31.44 -11.50 -11.15
CA PRO A 505 32.01 -12.68 -10.50
C PRO A 505 30.96 -13.67 -9.97
N ARG A 506 29.78 -13.17 -9.61
CA ARG A 506 28.63 -13.99 -9.15
C ARG A 506 28.05 -14.91 -10.23
N LEU A 507 28.23 -14.57 -11.51
CA LEU A 507 27.71 -15.34 -12.65
C LEU A 507 28.78 -16.25 -13.25
N LEU A 508 30.01 -15.76 -13.39
CA LEU A 508 31.08 -16.50 -14.05
C LEU A 508 32.47 -16.03 -13.55
N PRO A 509 33.40 -16.97 -13.26
CA PRO A 509 34.79 -16.62 -12.96
C PRO A 509 35.45 -15.84 -14.10
N GLU A 510 36.37 -14.92 -13.77
CA GLU A 510 37.00 -13.98 -14.71
C GLU A 510 37.63 -14.68 -15.93
N GLU A 511 38.28 -15.82 -15.73
CA GLU A 511 38.88 -16.60 -16.81
C GLU A 511 37.82 -17.12 -17.80
N GLY A 512 36.67 -17.59 -17.29
CA GLY A 512 35.55 -18.00 -18.11
C GLY A 512 34.92 -16.82 -18.86
N PHE A 513 34.83 -15.66 -18.20
CA PHE A 513 34.31 -14.43 -18.77
C PHE A 513 35.19 -13.90 -19.89
N ARG A 514 36.50 -13.74 -19.66
CA ARG A 514 37.46 -13.28 -20.68
C ARG A 514 37.58 -14.23 -21.87
N ARG A 515 37.29 -15.51 -21.72
CA ARG A 515 37.22 -16.43 -22.86
C ARG A 515 36.04 -16.13 -23.79
N ARG A 516 34.88 -15.79 -23.21
CA ARG A 516 33.59 -15.76 -23.93
C ARG A 516 33.09 -14.37 -24.25
N VAL A 517 33.54 -13.33 -23.54
CA VAL A 517 33.07 -11.96 -23.74
C VAL A 517 34.17 -11.13 -24.41
N ARG A 518 33.77 -10.38 -25.44
CA ARG A 518 34.57 -9.32 -26.06
C ARG A 518 33.77 -8.02 -25.98
N PHE A 519 34.49 -6.90 -25.89
CA PHE A 519 33.92 -5.57 -25.95
C PHE A 519 34.46 -4.83 -27.18
N ARG A 520 33.59 -4.13 -27.90
CA ARG A 520 33.96 -3.27 -29.03
C ARG A 520 33.11 -2.00 -29.03
N PRO A 521 33.72 -0.80 -29.08
CA PRO A 521 32.98 0.44 -29.35
C PRO A 521 32.28 0.38 -30.71
N VAL A 522 30.96 0.56 -30.73
CA VAL A 522 30.12 0.59 -31.93
C VAL A 522 29.01 1.60 -31.74
N ASP A 523 28.87 2.52 -32.70
CA ASP A 523 27.66 3.33 -32.84
C ASP A 523 26.56 2.47 -33.48
N MET A 524 25.50 2.17 -32.71
CA MET A 524 24.38 1.35 -33.20
C MET A 524 23.57 2.02 -34.31
N SER A 525 23.73 3.33 -34.54
CA SER A 525 23.16 4.03 -35.71
C SER A 525 24.00 3.84 -36.99
N ALA A 526 25.23 3.32 -36.86
CA ALA A 526 26.17 3.12 -37.94
C ALA A 526 26.94 1.78 -37.76
N ILE A 527 26.21 0.67 -37.72
CA ILE A 527 26.77 -0.67 -37.48
C ILE A 527 27.83 -1.01 -38.56
N PRO A 528 29.07 -1.35 -38.16
CA PRO A 528 30.14 -1.71 -39.08
C PRO A 528 29.79 -2.89 -39.99
N GLU A 529 30.19 -2.83 -41.27
CA GLU A 529 29.84 -3.85 -42.27
C GLU A 529 30.35 -5.25 -41.91
N ASP A 530 31.44 -5.35 -41.15
CA ASP A 530 31.98 -6.64 -40.70
C ASP A 530 31.07 -7.35 -39.68
N LEU A 531 30.17 -6.64 -39.01
CA LEU A 531 29.15 -7.22 -38.13
C LEU A 531 27.86 -7.62 -38.90
N LEU A 532 27.66 -7.11 -40.11
CA LEU A 532 26.44 -7.30 -40.92
C LEU A 532 26.50 -8.56 -41.79
N GLN A 533 27.29 -9.56 -41.38
CA GLN A 533 27.58 -10.77 -42.15
C GLN A 533 26.67 -11.96 -41.84
N GLY A 534 25.68 -11.80 -40.94
CA GLY A 534 24.76 -12.87 -40.56
C GLY A 534 25.42 -13.97 -39.71
N GLU A 535 26.33 -13.57 -38.83
CA GLU A 535 27.20 -14.47 -38.06
C GLU A 535 26.70 -14.79 -36.64
N PHE A 536 25.72 -14.03 -36.16
CA PHE A 536 25.21 -14.14 -34.80
C PHE A 536 23.91 -14.91 -34.74
N ASP A 537 23.70 -15.60 -33.62
CA ASP A 537 22.52 -16.40 -33.36
C ASP A 537 21.43 -15.55 -32.72
N PHE A 538 21.84 -14.55 -31.93
CA PHE A 538 20.93 -13.55 -31.42
C PHE A 538 21.57 -12.16 -31.28
N VAL A 539 20.72 -11.13 -31.28
CA VAL A 539 21.07 -9.75 -30.93
C VAL A 539 20.15 -9.23 -29.83
N TRP A 540 20.63 -8.32 -29.01
CA TRP A 540 19.78 -7.64 -28.04
C TRP A 540 20.16 -6.17 -27.81
N SER A 541 19.19 -5.41 -27.31
CA SER A 541 19.41 -4.09 -26.71
C SER A 541 18.35 -3.82 -25.65
N VAL A 542 18.73 -3.22 -24.52
CA VAL A 542 17.81 -2.87 -23.43
C VAL A 542 17.65 -1.36 -23.38
N CYS A 543 16.44 -0.86 -23.67
CA CYS A 543 16.07 0.56 -23.62
C CYS A 543 17.15 1.52 -24.17
N ALA A 544 17.47 1.31 -25.44
CA ALA A 544 18.48 2.07 -26.17
C ALA A 544 17.94 2.74 -27.44
N LEU A 545 17.04 2.06 -28.16
CA LEU A 545 16.60 2.49 -29.50
C LEU A 545 15.72 3.76 -29.47
N GLU A 546 15.08 4.05 -28.35
CA GLU A 546 14.36 5.29 -28.09
C GLU A 546 15.26 6.52 -27.98
N HIS A 547 16.58 6.33 -27.83
CA HIS A 547 17.54 7.42 -27.66
C HIS A 547 18.26 7.80 -28.96
N LEU A 548 17.85 7.23 -30.10
CA LEU A 548 18.46 7.50 -31.41
C LEU A 548 17.97 8.77 -32.11
N GLY A 549 17.21 9.62 -31.41
CA GLY A 549 16.82 10.94 -31.89
C GLY A 549 15.47 11.00 -32.59
N SER A 550 15.01 9.91 -33.22
CA SER A 550 13.66 9.79 -33.81
C SER A 550 13.15 8.35 -33.81
N LEU A 551 11.83 8.16 -33.97
CA LEU A 551 11.22 6.83 -34.14
C LEU A 551 11.80 6.12 -35.37
N GLU A 552 12.00 6.84 -36.47
CA GLU A 552 12.56 6.30 -37.71
C GLU A 552 14.01 5.82 -37.52
N ALA A 553 14.80 6.53 -36.72
CA ALA A 553 16.18 6.14 -36.43
C ALA A 553 16.24 4.82 -35.62
N GLY A 554 15.36 4.65 -34.63
CA GLY A 554 15.25 3.40 -33.88
C GLY A 554 14.77 2.22 -34.73
N GLU A 555 13.80 2.45 -35.61
CA GLU A 555 13.38 1.42 -36.57
C GLU A 555 14.48 1.06 -37.58
N ALA A 556 15.23 2.06 -38.07
CA ALA A 556 16.35 1.83 -38.98
C ALA A 556 17.45 1.01 -38.31
N PHE A 557 17.73 1.26 -37.03
CA PHE A 557 18.61 0.42 -36.22
C PHE A 557 18.12 -1.03 -36.19
N ILE A 558 16.87 -1.29 -35.78
CA ILE A 558 16.33 -2.66 -35.67
C ILE A 558 16.48 -3.39 -37.02
N ARG A 559 16.05 -2.77 -38.12
CA ARG A 559 16.15 -3.36 -39.46
C ARG A 559 17.60 -3.65 -39.88
N THR A 560 18.54 -2.80 -39.48
CA THR A 560 19.96 -2.99 -39.79
C THR A 560 20.56 -4.10 -38.91
N ALA A 561 20.22 -4.15 -37.63
CA ALA A 561 20.66 -5.19 -36.68
C ALA A 561 20.21 -6.60 -37.10
N MET A 562 19.06 -6.74 -37.79
CA MET A 562 18.64 -8.02 -38.36
C MET A 562 19.65 -8.62 -39.36
N ARG A 563 20.48 -7.80 -40.02
CA ARG A 563 21.55 -8.28 -40.92
C ARG A 563 22.72 -8.92 -40.18
N CYS A 564 22.86 -8.70 -38.87
CA CYS A 564 23.84 -9.38 -38.04
C CYS A 564 23.48 -10.85 -37.80
N LEU A 565 22.20 -11.20 -37.96
CA LEU A 565 21.68 -12.51 -37.61
C LEU A 565 21.78 -13.51 -38.74
N ARG A 566 22.12 -14.76 -38.39
CA ARG A 566 21.93 -15.91 -39.29
C ARG A 566 20.43 -16.18 -39.48
N PRO A 567 20.04 -16.91 -40.55
CA PRO A 567 18.67 -17.41 -40.70
C PRO A 567 18.18 -18.16 -39.45
N GLY A 568 16.99 -17.82 -38.97
CA GLY A 568 16.39 -18.37 -37.76
C GLY A 568 16.89 -17.73 -36.45
N GLY A 569 17.87 -16.84 -36.49
CA GLY A 569 18.35 -16.09 -35.33
C GLY A 569 17.30 -15.14 -34.74
N ILE A 570 17.53 -14.68 -33.52
CA ILE A 570 16.54 -13.92 -32.73
C ILE A 570 17.06 -12.54 -32.37
N ALA A 571 16.26 -11.51 -32.57
CA ALA A 571 16.46 -10.19 -31.97
C ALA A 571 15.50 -9.99 -30.81
N VAL A 572 15.99 -9.48 -29.68
CA VAL A 572 15.16 -9.04 -28.55
C VAL A 572 15.55 -7.62 -28.16
N HIS A 573 14.63 -6.67 -28.35
CA HIS A 573 14.83 -5.27 -28.01
C HIS A 573 13.79 -4.82 -26.98
N THR A 574 14.18 -4.01 -26.00
CA THR A 574 13.20 -3.28 -25.16
C THR A 574 13.22 -1.79 -25.48
N THR A 575 12.08 -1.13 -25.30
CA THR A 575 11.91 0.31 -25.58
C THR A 575 10.84 0.93 -24.68
N GLU A 576 10.89 2.25 -24.55
CA GLU A 576 9.81 3.07 -23.99
C GLU A 576 8.53 2.97 -24.86
N TYR A 577 7.41 2.64 -24.21
CA TYR A 577 6.12 2.35 -24.85
C TYR A 577 5.01 3.23 -24.28
N ASN A 578 4.45 4.09 -25.12
CA ASN A 578 3.30 4.93 -24.82
C ASN A 578 2.01 4.11 -24.93
N LEU A 579 1.26 4.06 -23.82
CA LEU A 579 0.04 3.26 -23.69
C LEU A 579 -1.18 3.90 -24.37
N ASN A 580 -1.08 5.16 -24.81
CA ASN A 580 -2.16 5.81 -25.53
C ASN A 580 -2.20 5.30 -27.00
N PRO A 581 -3.27 4.59 -27.43
CA PRO A 581 -3.30 3.97 -28.75
C PRO A 581 -3.55 4.98 -29.89
N THR A 582 -4.24 6.09 -29.60
CA THR A 582 -4.76 7.03 -30.62
C THR A 582 -4.27 8.46 -30.46
N GLY A 583 -3.61 8.79 -29.35
CA GLY A 583 -3.12 10.13 -29.05
C GLY A 583 -1.72 10.44 -29.62
N PRO A 584 -1.24 11.67 -29.36
CA PRO A 584 0.11 12.10 -29.73
C PRO A 584 1.17 11.28 -28.98
N THR A 585 2.38 11.30 -29.50
CA THR A 585 3.57 10.73 -28.87
C THR A 585 4.78 11.64 -29.10
N ILE A 586 5.92 11.31 -28.49
CA ILE A 586 7.20 11.97 -28.75
C ILE A 586 7.89 11.25 -29.90
N GLU A 587 7.90 11.86 -31.08
CA GLU A 587 8.42 11.24 -32.31
C GLU A 587 9.90 11.58 -32.57
N ALA A 588 10.40 12.68 -31.98
CA ALA A 588 11.77 13.13 -32.09
C ALA A 588 12.26 13.79 -30.80
N GLY A 589 13.56 13.72 -30.54
CA GLY A 589 14.21 14.28 -29.36
C GLY A 589 15.15 13.29 -28.67
N PRO A 590 15.61 13.59 -27.44
CA PRO A 590 16.55 12.75 -26.70
C PRO A 590 15.97 11.39 -26.28
N THR A 591 14.64 11.30 -26.16
CA THR A 591 13.89 10.06 -25.92
C THR A 591 12.61 10.11 -26.74
N VAL A 592 12.36 9.11 -27.56
CA VAL A 592 11.10 8.93 -28.31
C VAL A 592 10.24 7.85 -27.69
N LEU A 593 8.93 7.87 -27.98
CA LEU A 593 7.97 6.98 -27.36
C LEU A 593 7.20 6.18 -28.42
N TYR A 594 7.41 4.86 -28.45
CA TYR A 594 6.73 3.97 -29.41
C TYR A 594 5.29 3.71 -28.98
N GLN A 595 4.42 3.48 -29.96
CA GLN A 595 3.03 3.08 -29.75
C GLN A 595 2.77 1.80 -30.55
N ARG A 596 1.64 1.13 -30.27
CA ARG A 596 1.21 -0.07 -31.00
C ARG A 596 1.33 0.09 -32.51
N ARG A 597 0.78 1.17 -33.07
CA ARG A 597 0.83 1.46 -34.52
C ARG A 597 2.25 1.55 -35.10
N HIS A 598 3.22 2.05 -34.33
CA HIS A 598 4.61 2.15 -34.78
C HIS A 598 5.26 0.76 -34.81
N LEU A 599 5.02 -0.04 -33.78
CA LEU A 599 5.52 -1.42 -33.71
C LEU A 599 4.87 -2.32 -34.77
N GLU A 600 3.57 -2.19 -35.01
CA GLU A 600 2.86 -2.90 -36.08
C GLU A 600 3.44 -2.54 -37.46
N GLY A 601 3.64 -1.25 -37.74
CA GLY A 601 4.28 -0.80 -38.98
C GLY A 601 5.71 -1.32 -39.13
N LEU A 602 6.49 -1.37 -38.05
CA LEU A 602 7.82 -1.99 -38.05
C LEU A 602 7.73 -3.48 -38.40
N GLY A 603 6.75 -4.20 -37.83
CA GLY A 603 6.46 -5.59 -38.16
C GLY A 603 6.18 -5.81 -39.65
N GLU A 604 5.38 -4.95 -40.27
CA GLU A 604 5.11 -5.00 -41.71
C GLU A 604 6.38 -4.78 -42.55
N ARG A 605 7.23 -3.81 -42.17
CA ARG A 605 8.51 -3.54 -42.85
C ARG A 605 9.51 -4.69 -42.71
N LEU A 606 9.54 -5.34 -41.55
CA LEU A 606 10.35 -6.53 -41.29
C LEU A 606 9.86 -7.73 -42.10
N ALA A 607 8.54 -7.95 -42.16
CA ALA A 607 7.92 -8.98 -42.98
C ALA A 607 8.24 -8.81 -44.48
N ALA A 608 8.20 -7.57 -44.98
CA ALA A 608 8.61 -7.27 -46.35
C ALA A 608 10.10 -7.58 -46.63
N SER A 609 10.93 -7.65 -45.59
CA SER A 609 12.35 -8.02 -45.68
C SER A 609 12.59 -9.50 -45.34
N GLY A 610 11.52 -10.30 -45.18
CA GLY A 610 11.58 -11.74 -44.90
C GLY A 610 11.66 -12.12 -43.41
N HIS A 611 11.67 -11.16 -42.48
CA HIS A 611 11.73 -11.43 -41.05
C HIS A 611 10.33 -11.51 -40.41
N GLU A 612 10.22 -12.15 -39.25
CA GLU A 612 8.96 -12.28 -38.52
C GLU A 612 9.06 -11.56 -37.18
N MET A 613 8.36 -10.45 -37.01
CA MET A 613 8.15 -9.86 -35.68
C MET A 613 7.02 -10.61 -34.99
N LEU A 614 7.28 -11.17 -33.81
CA LEU A 614 6.27 -11.89 -33.04
C LEU A 614 5.20 -10.93 -32.53
N PRO A 615 3.94 -11.39 -32.40
CA PRO A 615 2.82 -10.52 -32.04
C PRO A 615 3.06 -9.87 -30.67
N LEU A 616 2.75 -8.57 -30.58
CA LEU A 616 2.76 -7.83 -29.32
C LEU A 616 1.55 -8.24 -28.50
N ARG A 617 1.77 -9.04 -27.45
CA ARG A 617 0.73 -9.37 -26.49
C ARG A 617 0.33 -8.13 -25.71
N ASP A 618 -0.97 -7.87 -25.67
CA ASP A 618 -1.53 -6.90 -24.74
C ASP A 618 -1.11 -7.28 -23.32
N PRO A 619 -0.81 -6.27 -22.47
CA PRO A 619 -0.65 -6.52 -21.05
C PRO A 619 -1.95 -7.15 -20.56
N THR A 620 -1.92 -8.43 -20.20
CA THR A 620 -3.08 -9.11 -19.65
C THR A 620 -3.38 -8.49 -18.30
N GLY A 621 -4.40 -7.63 -18.23
CA GLY A 621 -4.89 -7.11 -16.97
C GLY A 621 -4.69 -5.63 -16.75
N ASP A 622 -5.25 -4.78 -17.63
CA ASP A 622 -5.62 -3.38 -17.26
C ASP A 622 -6.59 -3.29 -16.06
N GLN A 623 -6.89 -4.41 -15.40
CA GLN A 623 -7.65 -4.50 -14.16
C GLN A 623 -6.80 -4.77 -12.92
N GLN A 624 -5.49 -5.02 -13.04
CA GLN A 624 -4.62 -5.19 -11.88
C GLN A 624 -4.19 -3.82 -11.33
N LEU A 625 -3.94 -3.74 -10.01
CA LEU A 625 -3.76 -2.46 -9.32
C LEU A 625 -2.52 -1.68 -9.81
N PHE A 626 -1.35 -2.34 -9.86
CA PHE A 626 -0.09 -1.70 -10.25
C PHE A 626 0.02 -1.46 -11.75
N ASP A 627 -0.84 -2.11 -12.53
CA ASP A 627 -1.13 -1.70 -13.89
C ASP A 627 -1.96 -0.39 -13.90
N GLN A 628 -2.87 -0.15 -12.97
CA GLN A 628 -3.62 1.12 -12.95
C GLN A 628 -2.85 2.28 -12.30
N LEU A 629 -1.84 1.98 -11.48
CA LEU A 629 -1.03 2.99 -10.81
C LEU A 629 -0.03 3.64 -11.77
N VAL A 630 -0.20 4.92 -12.03
CA VAL A 630 0.73 5.72 -12.83
C VAL A 630 1.65 6.52 -11.90
N ASP A 631 2.94 6.23 -11.96
CA ASP A 631 3.94 6.94 -11.17
C ASP A 631 4.15 8.37 -11.70
N LEU A 632 4.32 9.31 -10.77
CA LEU A 632 4.48 10.74 -11.04
C LEU A 632 5.82 11.24 -10.49
N PRO A 633 6.42 12.30 -11.03
CA PRO A 633 7.62 12.88 -10.44
C PRO A 633 7.33 13.43 -9.01
N PRO A 634 8.32 13.42 -8.10
CA PRO A 634 9.70 12.99 -8.32
C PRO A 634 9.86 11.47 -8.35
N TYR A 635 10.60 10.96 -9.34
CA TYR A 635 11.05 9.57 -9.41
C TYR A 635 12.16 9.30 -8.41
N THR A 636 12.56 8.04 -8.20
CA THR A 636 13.63 7.68 -7.26
C THR A 636 14.92 8.48 -7.52
N GLN A 637 15.31 8.64 -8.79
CA GLN A 637 16.46 9.45 -9.20
C GLN A 637 16.32 10.96 -8.87
N GLN A 638 15.10 11.41 -8.59
CA GLN A 638 14.74 12.78 -8.24
C GLN A 638 14.41 12.92 -6.74
N GLY A 639 14.73 11.92 -5.92
CA GLY A 639 14.48 11.91 -4.47
C GLY A 639 13.12 11.34 -4.05
N GLY A 640 12.40 10.66 -4.96
CA GLY A 640 11.23 9.86 -4.61
C GLY A 640 11.58 8.57 -3.87
N PRO A 641 10.60 7.85 -3.28
CA PRO A 641 10.82 6.57 -2.61
C PRO A 641 11.47 5.54 -3.55
N ALA A 642 12.39 4.73 -3.03
CA ALA A 642 13.07 3.70 -3.82
C ALA A 642 12.13 2.55 -4.24
N ASP A 643 11.14 2.24 -3.41
CA ASP A 643 10.24 1.10 -3.60
C ASP A 643 8.89 1.50 -4.23
N ALA A 644 8.80 2.72 -4.75
CA ALA A 644 7.58 3.17 -5.41
C ALA A 644 7.32 2.31 -6.66
N PRO A 645 6.10 1.75 -6.84
CA PRO A 645 5.79 1.01 -8.04
C PRO A 645 5.95 1.91 -9.26
N HIS A 646 6.69 1.41 -10.25
CA HIS A 646 7.14 2.14 -11.42
C HIS A 646 6.98 1.27 -12.68
N LEU A 647 5.82 0.61 -12.79
CA LEU A 647 5.43 -0.14 -13.99
C LEU A 647 4.90 0.80 -15.07
N ARG A 648 4.13 1.79 -14.67
CA ARG A 648 3.64 2.87 -15.55
C ARG A 648 4.04 4.20 -14.94
N LEU A 649 4.42 5.17 -15.76
CA LEU A 649 4.85 6.50 -15.31
C LEU A 649 4.42 7.59 -16.29
N VAL A 650 4.46 8.86 -15.86
CA VAL A 650 4.30 10.01 -16.76
C VAL A 650 5.65 10.47 -17.31
N LEU A 651 5.91 10.24 -18.59
CA LEU A 651 7.11 10.73 -19.28
C LEU A 651 6.71 11.70 -20.39
N GLY A 652 7.17 12.95 -20.29
CA GLY A 652 6.85 14.00 -21.26
C GLY A 652 5.35 14.25 -21.45
N GLY A 653 4.54 14.03 -20.41
CA GLY A 653 3.08 14.16 -20.45
C GLY A 653 2.33 12.91 -20.95
N HIS A 654 3.04 11.83 -21.26
CA HIS A 654 2.45 10.56 -21.72
C HIS A 654 2.54 9.49 -20.63
N ILE A 655 1.53 8.62 -20.56
CA ILE A 655 1.59 7.42 -19.72
C ILE A 655 2.37 6.36 -20.49
N VAL A 656 3.51 5.98 -19.93
CA VAL A 656 4.46 5.06 -20.57
C VAL A 656 4.75 3.86 -19.69
N THR A 657 5.12 2.76 -20.34
CA THR A 657 5.72 1.57 -19.75
C THR A 657 6.83 1.07 -20.68
N SER A 658 7.30 -0.16 -20.51
CA SER A 658 8.28 -0.79 -21.40
C SER A 658 7.63 -1.84 -22.30
N ALA A 659 8.11 -1.99 -23.53
CA ALA A 659 7.73 -3.07 -24.43
C ALA A 659 8.96 -3.83 -24.93
N ALA A 660 8.83 -5.16 -25.04
CA ALA A 660 9.80 -6.06 -25.64
C ALA A 660 9.35 -6.44 -27.05
N ILE A 661 10.25 -6.25 -28.01
CA ILE A 661 10.10 -6.56 -29.43
C ILE A 661 10.93 -7.80 -29.73
N VAL A 662 10.29 -8.89 -30.12
CA VAL A 662 10.95 -10.16 -30.45
C VAL A 662 10.81 -10.43 -31.94
N ILE A 663 11.93 -10.62 -32.63
CA ILE A 663 11.97 -10.78 -34.09
C ILE A 663 12.77 -12.03 -34.43
N ARG A 664 12.25 -12.84 -35.34
CA ARG A 664 12.95 -13.97 -35.95
C ARG A 664 13.48 -13.59 -37.32
N ALA A 665 14.78 -13.80 -37.54
CA ALA A 665 15.40 -13.58 -38.83
C ALA A 665 14.93 -14.64 -39.85
N GLY A 666 14.32 -14.23 -40.96
CA GLY A 666 14.11 -15.11 -42.10
C GLY A 666 15.40 -15.55 -42.80
N GLY A 667 15.30 -16.62 -43.59
CA GLY A 667 16.35 -17.00 -44.53
C GLY A 667 16.46 -15.99 -45.67
N LYS A 668 17.67 -15.80 -46.21
CA LYS A 668 17.84 -15.07 -47.47
C LYS A 668 17.04 -15.83 -48.55
N ALA A 669 16.14 -15.12 -49.23
CA ALA A 669 15.43 -15.62 -50.41
C ALA A 669 16.42 -15.88 -51.57
#